data_AF-A0A8H7WE70-F1
#
_entry.id   AF-A0A8H7WE70-F1
#
_cell.length_a   1.000
_cell.length_b   1.000
_cell.length_c   1.000
_cell.angle_alpha   90.00
_cell.angle_beta   90.00
_cell.angle_gamma   90.00
#
_symmetry.space_group_name_H-M   'P 1'
#
loop_
_entity.id
_entity.type
_entity.pdbx_description
1 polymer ?
#
loop_
_entity_poly.entity_id
_entity_poly.type
_entity_poly.pdbx_seq_one_letter_code
_entity_poly.pdbx_strand_id
1 'polypeptide(L)'
;MSTQAAPQPVWAFEVITAHTSKMVDAAILMRGWKTNKAPFWQAEVGDIGFVSHESKDRDGFAAITRVQRTENGLVELRGVGYIPRKFLKVGEQKKDRPTTVGDVPDFKSPSVVPEQASKFSVFMKTLIRTWGEEKATLVGLGCSQGHIDWAIKKDSLYDAIEHGMKRAKTFHLFRDGCPTWDTLRTLKPVVSQRNKDDKFKRNPGIYALLYRLRFANRPPKLKWYVGNSVDIEYRLRQHEEIITSTDPPTYSLDHYTAAQEVYRSKDGDYCCVALAVWDPRTIEDFSARILFSSEQFFQCALSSLSSRLLESPLSVGDYVARGQDYAVGSVFRQLTQKVAGTVGWPLSTGVSGLNFSMALAEASRGEFISFTKVVLMDSDNKPKMDVFVRQAKVYKQGGEKVAHNRVNLLPQQVVQVGQKRTTVRSPFSLHIPDGWGIPAGTPVNIIVEVVPEGKLHHTPWLIIPSHAQFSNFAELKRLGIRVEWYVNGIWKSGYIQQEGMFVSIRSKVLYKGFPESKYILQAYARAMELFSALYRVQYQPAAPRWFPPIANVNLTEVAYSHLKQQLQISKPEPIQLPTPWLVHPTHNHKALVDRFGRNLITGKKPDNVFSGHLDQPRASMRKACDVCFLTLDGDKVIARDRNIELRTSAFTGKSERYPCIPELVDGEWSCKFCQLLRRPCTWTHEDHVSRNGWQDLLLQSCSKGCLHIKGPSLLSTELTSSKYKDTHPELAVVEEAFDDDDD
;
A
#
# COMPACT_ATOMS: atom_id res chain seq x y z
N MET A 1 -44.50 9.13 16.40
CA MET A 1 -43.33 10.02 16.51
C MET A 1 -42.32 9.36 17.45
N SER A 2 -41.25 8.80 16.89
CA SER A 2 -40.17 8.15 17.64
C SER A 2 -39.03 9.15 17.78
N THR A 3 -38.80 9.67 18.98
CA THR A 3 -37.63 10.51 19.28
C THR A 3 -36.38 9.62 19.29
N GLN A 4 -35.64 9.62 18.18
CA GLN A 4 -34.25 9.14 18.20
C GLN A 4 -33.46 10.10 19.10
N ALA A 5 -32.99 9.60 20.24
CA ALA A 5 -32.08 10.33 21.10
C ALA A 5 -30.80 10.63 20.31
N ALA A 6 -30.43 11.92 20.24
CA ALA A 6 -29.15 12.33 19.69
C ALA A 6 -28.01 11.65 20.46
N PRO A 7 -26.92 11.20 19.79
CA PRO A 7 -25.76 10.68 20.50
C PRO A 7 -25.20 11.76 21.43
N GLN A 8 -25.11 11.43 22.72
CA GLN A 8 -24.69 12.37 23.76
C GLN A 8 -23.15 12.51 23.78
N PRO A 9 -22.63 13.72 24.08
CA PRO A 9 -21.20 13.98 24.04
C PRO A 9 -20.45 13.25 25.15
N VAL A 10 -19.39 12.52 24.77
CA VAL A 10 -18.44 11.88 25.69
C VAL A 10 -17.22 12.78 25.84
N TRP A 11 -16.80 13.06 27.08
CA TRP A 11 -15.65 13.92 27.36
C TRP A 11 -14.40 13.07 27.57
N ALA A 12 -13.32 13.34 26.83
CA ALA A 12 -12.03 12.71 27.06
C ALA A 12 -11.28 13.45 28.20
N PHE A 13 -10.57 12.71 29.04
CA PHE A 13 -9.75 13.28 30.11
C PHE A 13 -8.35 12.65 30.15
N GLU A 14 -7.42 13.37 30.77
CA GLU A 14 -6.12 12.88 31.19
C GLU A 14 -5.97 13.10 32.71
N VAL A 15 -5.43 12.10 33.41
CA VAL A 15 -5.10 12.21 34.84
C VAL A 15 -3.80 13.01 34.97
N ILE A 16 -3.89 14.22 35.55
CA ILE A 16 -2.74 15.14 35.67
C ILE A 16 -1.95 14.97 36.96
N THR A 17 -2.53 14.31 37.97
CA THR A 17 -1.90 14.05 39.26
C THR A 17 -2.44 12.74 39.81
N ALA A 18 -1.56 11.80 40.10
CA ALA A 18 -1.88 10.55 40.78
C ALA A 18 -1.38 10.63 42.22
N HIS A 19 -2.20 10.21 43.18
CA HIS A 19 -1.69 9.93 44.51
C HIS A 19 -1.00 8.56 44.49
N THR A 20 0.32 8.58 44.69
CA THR A 20 1.10 7.40 45.03
C THR A 20 0.64 6.89 46.40
N SER A 21 -0.19 5.84 46.40
CA SER A 21 -0.35 4.77 47.41
C SER A 21 -0.13 5.04 48.92
N LYS A 22 -0.29 6.27 49.43
CA LYS A 22 -0.34 6.56 50.86
C LYS A 22 -1.57 7.42 51.16
N MET A 23 -2.64 6.70 51.52
CA MET A 23 -3.84 7.17 52.20
C MET A 23 -4.51 8.42 51.60
N VAL A 24 -5.43 8.21 50.65
CA VAL A 24 -6.70 8.93 50.76
C VAL A 24 -7.31 8.45 52.07
N ASP A 25 -7.38 9.34 53.05
CA ASP A 25 -7.78 9.07 54.42
C ASP A 25 -9.05 8.19 54.45
N ALA A 26 -8.89 6.93 54.84
CA ALA A 26 -9.98 5.95 54.85
C ALA A 26 -11.16 6.42 55.74
N ALA A 27 -10.91 7.37 56.65
CA ALA A 27 -11.93 8.00 57.47
C ALA A 27 -12.90 8.90 56.69
N ILE A 28 -12.49 9.49 55.55
CA ILE A 28 -13.35 10.32 54.70
C ILE A 28 -14.26 9.44 53.82
N LEU A 29 -13.79 8.25 53.41
CA LEU A 29 -14.56 7.32 52.57
C LEU A 29 -15.55 6.45 53.34
N MET A 30 -15.38 6.28 54.65
CA MET A 30 -16.19 5.36 55.47
C MET A 30 -17.40 6.00 56.17
N ARG A 31 -17.56 7.34 56.18
CA ARG A 31 -18.67 7.99 56.90
C ARG A 31 -20.00 8.04 56.14
N GLY A 32 -20.06 7.57 54.89
CA GLY A 32 -21.28 7.64 54.08
C GLY A 32 -21.89 6.32 53.64
N TRP A 33 -21.11 5.30 53.26
CA TRP A 33 -21.62 4.29 52.31
C TRP A 33 -21.46 2.85 52.76
N LYS A 34 -22.58 2.27 53.18
CA LYS A 34 -22.80 0.82 53.23
C LYS A 34 -23.57 0.36 51.99
N THR A 35 -22.93 0.29 50.82
CA THR A 35 -23.41 -0.60 49.75
C THR A 35 -22.24 -1.17 48.95
N ASN A 36 -22.16 -2.49 48.94
CA ASN A 36 -21.35 -3.25 48.00
C ASN A 36 -21.60 -2.78 46.56
N LYS A 37 -20.53 -2.69 45.74
CA LYS A 37 -20.49 -2.67 44.24
C LYS A 37 -20.02 -1.39 43.52
N ALA A 38 -18.88 -0.80 43.90
CA ALA A 38 -18.02 -0.15 42.90
C ALA A 38 -16.55 -0.14 43.39
N PRO A 39 -15.58 -0.73 42.66
CA PRO A 39 -14.18 -0.60 43.02
C PRO A 39 -13.70 0.83 42.75
N PHE A 40 -13.18 1.51 43.77
CA PHE A 40 -12.39 2.71 43.58
C PHE A 40 -11.05 2.30 42.94
N TRP A 41 -10.65 3.02 41.90
CA TRP A 41 -9.48 2.66 41.09
C TRP A 41 -8.24 3.48 41.48
N GLN A 42 -7.07 2.85 41.37
CA GLN A 42 -5.76 3.49 41.47
C GLN A 42 -5.35 4.04 40.10
N ALA A 43 -5.44 5.36 39.93
CA ALA A 43 -5.04 6.05 38.71
C ALA A 43 -3.54 6.37 38.69
N GLU A 44 -2.89 6.28 37.53
CA GLU A 44 -1.53 6.80 37.31
C GLU A 44 -1.56 8.10 36.50
N VAL A 45 -0.53 8.95 36.65
CA VAL A 45 -0.40 10.18 35.83
C VAL A 45 -0.24 9.78 34.37
N GLY A 46 -1.06 10.36 33.48
CA GLY A 46 -1.07 10.06 32.05
C GLY A 46 -2.06 8.98 31.62
N ASP A 47 -2.79 8.35 32.55
CA ASP A 47 -3.94 7.52 32.18
C ASP A 47 -5.02 8.37 31.48
N ILE A 48 -5.65 7.78 30.46
CA ILE A 48 -6.67 8.42 29.62
C ILE A 48 -8.00 7.65 29.68
N GLY A 49 -9.11 8.37 29.57
CA GLY A 49 -10.44 7.78 29.68
C GLY A 49 -11.56 8.68 29.18
N PHE A 50 -12.77 8.19 29.35
CA PHE A 50 -14.01 8.89 29.05
C PHE A 50 -14.81 9.16 30.31
N VAL A 51 -15.36 10.37 30.47
CA VAL A 51 -16.29 10.70 31.57
C VAL A 51 -17.73 10.51 31.09
N SER A 52 -18.51 9.66 31.77
CA SER A 52 -19.93 9.48 31.46
C SER A 52 -20.77 10.63 32.06
N HIS A 53 -21.69 11.20 31.29
CA HIS A 53 -22.59 12.28 31.76
C HIS A 53 -23.63 11.80 32.80
N GLU A 54 -23.87 10.50 32.90
CA GLU A 54 -24.96 9.91 33.70
C GLU A 54 -24.66 9.66 35.18
N SER A 55 -23.47 10.00 35.69
CA SER A 55 -23.31 9.98 37.14
C SER A 55 -24.08 11.15 37.74
N LYS A 56 -25.34 10.92 38.11
CA LYS A 56 -26.04 11.69 39.14
C LYS A 56 -25.03 11.97 40.26
N ASP A 57 -24.91 13.24 40.60
CA ASP A 57 -23.88 13.82 41.46
C ASP A 57 -23.45 12.89 42.61
N ARG A 58 -22.22 12.39 42.52
CA ARG A 58 -21.46 11.95 43.70
C ARG A 58 -20.49 13.08 43.99
N ASP A 59 -20.85 13.95 44.94
CA ASP A 59 -20.15 15.18 45.33
C ASP A 59 -18.64 15.14 45.07
N GLY A 60 -18.20 15.80 43.99
CA GLY A 60 -16.79 15.97 43.67
C GLY A 60 -16.09 14.84 42.88
N PHE A 61 -16.80 13.77 42.48
CA PHE A 61 -16.24 12.66 41.70
C PHE A 61 -16.83 12.57 40.28
N ALA A 62 -16.06 12.02 39.35
CA ALA A 62 -16.47 11.74 37.97
C ALA A 62 -16.42 10.23 37.72
N ALA A 63 -17.49 9.67 37.18
CA ALA A 63 -17.50 8.30 36.67
C ALA A 63 -16.68 8.22 35.39
N ILE A 64 -15.71 7.33 35.35
CA ILE A 64 -14.76 7.19 34.25
C ILE A 64 -14.74 5.78 33.70
N THR A 65 -14.63 5.71 32.38
CA THR A 65 -14.34 4.49 31.63
C THR A 65 -12.90 4.59 31.14
N ARG A 66 -12.03 3.68 31.58
CA ARG A 66 -10.62 3.68 31.18
C ARG A 66 -10.46 3.14 29.77
N VAL A 67 -9.58 3.76 29.00
CA VAL A 67 -9.07 3.17 27.77
C VAL A 67 -7.59 2.84 27.92
N GLN A 68 -7.22 1.61 27.57
CA GLN A 68 -5.83 1.22 27.47
C GLN A 68 -5.38 1.40 26.03
N ARG A 69 -4.22 2.04 25.84
CA ARG A 69 -3.58 2.09 24.53
C ARG A 69 -2.97 0.73 24.23
N THR A 70 -3.45 0.09 23.17
CA THR A 70 -2.90 -1.16 22.63
C THR A 70 -2.36 -0.94 21.23
N GLU A 71 -1.68 -1.95 20.67
CA GLU A 71 -1.19 -1.95 19.29
C GLU A 71 -2.30 -1.74 18.25
N ASN A 72 -3.56 -2.04 18.61
CA ASN A 72 -4.74 -1.94 17.75
C ASN A 72 -5.60 -0.68 18.03
N GLY A 73 -5.09 0.25 18.84
CA GLY A 73 -5.80 1.47 19.24
C GLY A 73 -6.21 1.46 20.72
N LEU A 74 -7.16 2.33 21.06
CA LEU A 74 -7.70 2.45 22.42
C LEU A 74 -8.70 1.32 22.68
N VAL A 75 -8.42 0.47 23.66
CA VAL A 75 -9.32 -0.60 24.11
C VAL A 75 -9.97 -0.18 25.42
N GLU A 76 -11.29 -0.19 25.45
CA GLU A 76 -12.05 0.06 26.67
C GLU A 76 -11.80 -1.07 27.69
N LEU A 77 -11.31 -0.72 28.88
CA LEU A 77 -11.20 -1.67 29.97
C LEU A 77 -12.55 -1.76 30.69
N ARG A 78 -13.07 -2.98 30.87
CA ARG A 78 -14.38 -3.21 31.50
C ARG A 78 -14.39 -2.71 32.94
N GLY A 79 -15.24 -1.71 33.22
CA GLY A 79 -15.54 -1.22 34.57
C GLY A 79 -15.67 0.30 34.62
N VAL A 80 -16.62 0.80 35.42
CA VAL A 80 -16.75 2.24 35.71
C VAL A 80 -16.04 2.53 37.03
N GLY A 81 -14.96 3.31 36.96
CA GLY A 81 -14.26 3.83 38.14
C GLY A 81 -14.75 5.23 38.51
N TYR A 82 -14.41 5.72 39.70
CA TYR A 82 -14.70 7.10 40.11
C TYR A 82 -13.41 7.83 40.48
N ILE A 83 -13.19 9.03 39.94
CA ILE A 83 -12.03 9.89 40.27
C ILE A 83 -12.51 11.26 40.74
N PRO A 84 -11.93 11.83 41.82
CA PRO A 84 -12.19 13.22 42.19
C PRO A 84 -11.88 14.19 41.03
N ARG A 85 -12.84 15.05 40.67
CA ARG A 85 -12.71 15.98 39.53
C ARG A 85 -11.48 16.87 39.58
N LYS A 86 -11.01 17.22 40.79
CA LYS A 86 -9.79 18.02 40.99
C LYS A 86 -8.50 17.37 40.45
N PHE A 87 -8.50 16.06 40.22
CA PHE A 87 -7.36 15.31 39.66
C PHE A 87 -7.45 15.09 38.15
N LEU A 88 -8.57 15.53 37.54
CA LEU A 88 -8.80 15.44 36.11
C LEU A 88 -8.51 16.81 35.48
N LYS A 89 -7.67 16.83 34.45
CA LYS A 89 -7.71 17.94 33.49
C LYS A 89 -8.64 17.51 32.39
N VAL A 90 -9.88 17.96 32.50
CA VAL A 90 -10.84 17.83 31.40
C VAL A 90 -10.30 18.70 30.27
N GLY A 91 -9.93 18.07 29.15
CA GLY A 91 -9.48 18.80 27.98
C GLY A 91 -10.54 19.81 27.57
N GLU A 92 -10.11 21.02 27.20
CA GLU A 92 -11.00 22.04 26.70
C GLU A 92 -11.86 21.45 25.58
N GLN A 93 -13.17 21.68 25.64
CA GLN A 93 -14.09 21.22 24.61
C GLN A 93 -13.55 21.73 23.27
N LYS A 94 -12.94 20.86 22.46
CA LYS A 94 -12.71 21.15 21.06
C LYS A 94 -14.09 21.35 20.46
N LYS A 95 -14.53 22.61 20.39
CA LYS A 95 -15.69 23.03 19.58
C LYS A 95 -15.50 22.66 18.12
N ASP A 96 -14.26 22.42 17.71
CA ASP A 96 -13.95 21.60 16.55
C ASP A 96 -14.27 20.15 16.84
N ARG A 97 -15.56 19.81 16.75
CA ARG A 97 -16.02 18.44 16.50
C ARG A 97 -15.01 17.82 15.52
N PRO A 98 -14.26 16.75 15.88
CA PRO A 98 -13.44 16.05 14.91
C PRO A 98 -14.40 15.58 13.86
N THR A 99 -14.48 16.29 12.71
CA THR A 99 -15.66 16.38 11.85
C THR A 99 -16.53 15.17 12.10
N THR A 100 -17.45 15.26 13.08
CA THR A 100 -18.58 14.34 13.05
C THR A 100 -19.01 14.52 11.61
N VAL A 101 -19.12 13.44 10.85
CA VAL A 101 -19.97 13.46 9.66
C VAL A 101 -21.32 13.93 10.22
N GLY A 102 -21.61 15.21 10.43
CA GLY A 102 -21.21 16.36 9.63
C GLY A 102 -22.38 16.40 8.73
N ASP A 103 -23.35 17.22 9.14
CA ASP A 103 -24.68 17.31 8.56
C ASP A 103 -24.58 16.90 7.11
N VAL A 104 -25.19 15.74 6.83
CA VAL A 104 -25.20 15.14 5.50
C VAL A 104 -25.28 16.26 4.50
N PRO A 105 -24.30 16.40 3.57
CA PRO A 105 -24.29 17.53 2.65
C PRO A 105 -25.68 17.64 2.03
N ASP A 106 -26.31 18.81 2.15
CA ASP A 106 -27.61 19.01 1.54
C ASP A 106 -27.41 18.98 0.03
N PHE A 107 -27.68 17.80 -0.56
CA PHE A 107 -27.46 17.57 -1.97
C PHE A 107 -28.44 18.43 -2.77
N LYS A 108 -28.06 18.85 -3.97
CA LYS A 108 -29.03 19.53 -4.85
C LYS A 108 -30.12 18.55 -5.30
N SER A 109 -31.31 19.04 -5.58
CA SER A 109 -32.37 18.19 -6.16
C SER A 109 -31.87 17.62 -7.50
N PRO A 110 -32.02 16.31 -7.75
CA PRO A 110 -31.55 15.69 -8.98
C PRO A 110 -32.26 16.34 -10.17
N SER A 111 -31.49 16.72 -11.18
CA SER A 111 -32.08 17.16 -12.44
C SER A 111 -32.55 15.94 -13.24
N VAL A 112 -33.87 15.78 -13.36
CA VAL A 112 -34.51 14.64 -14.02
C VAL A 112 -34.27 14.66 -15.54
N VAL A 113 -34.10 13.49 -16.14
CA VAL A 113 -33.99 13.32 -17.60
C VAL A 113 -35.39 13.10 -18.19
N PRO A 114 -35.83 13.86 -19.23
CA PRO A 114 -37.20 13.83 -19.76
C PRO A 114 -37.65 12.52 -20.46
N GLU A 115 -38.94 12.49 -20.86
CA GLU A 115 -39.98 11.49 -20.54
C GLU A 115 -40.22 10.32 -21.55
N GLN A 116 -39.23 9.90 -22.36
CA GLN A 116 -39.45 8.80 -23.36
C GLN A 116 -38.72 7.48 -23.04
N ALA A 117 -38.10 7.34 -21.86
CA ALA A 117 -37.30 6.18 -21.50
C ALA A 117 -37.99 5.30 -20.43
N SER A 118 -37.57 4.02 -20.30
CA SER A 118 -38.06 3.15 -19.23
C SER A 118 -37.77 3.74 -17.84
N LYS A 119 -38.54 3.39 -16.79
CA LYS A 119 -38.26 3.86 -15.42
C LYS A 119 -36.82 3.55 -14.99
N PHE A 120 -36.32 2.37 -15.38
CA PHE A 120 -34.93 1.99 -15.17
C PHE A 120 -33.94 2.93 -15.85
N SER A 121 -34.19 3.25 -17.12
CA SER A 121 -33.32 4.15 -17.87
C SER A 121 -33.29 5.56 -17.27
N VAL A 122 -34.45 6.08 -16.85
CA VAL A 122 -34.55 7.37 -16.16
C VAL A 122 -33.78 7.33 -14.84
N PHE A 123 -34.02 6.30 -14.01
CA PHE A 123 -33.30 6.12 -12.74
C PHE A 123 -31.79 6.06 -12.94
N MET A 124 -31.31 5.24 -13.89
CA MET A 124 -29.89 5.07 -14.15
C MET A 124 -29.23 6.36 -14.64
N LYS A 125 -29.81 7.04 -15.63
CA LYS A 125 -29.26 8.30 -16.14
C LYS A 125 -29.26 9.40 -15.08
N THR A 126 -30.35 9.52 -14.32
CA THR A 126 -30.42 10.52 -13.23
C THR A 126 -29.42 10.20 -12.14
N LEU A 127 -29.25 8.94 -11.72
CA LEU A 127 -28.27 8.56 -10.69
C LEU A 127 -26.84 8.86 -11.14
N ILE A 128 -26.46 8.45 -12.35
CA ILE A 128 -25.12 8.71 -12.91
C ILE A 128 -24.86 10.21 -13.03
N ARG A 129 -25.85 10.98 -13.50
CA ARG A 129 -25.76 12.44 -13.56
C ARG A 129 -25.53 13.05 -12.18
N THR A 130 -26.27 12.60 -11.16
CA THR A 130 -26.10 13.06 -9.78
C THR A 130 -24.70 12.74 -9.24
N TRP A 131 -24.05 11.64 -9.66
CA TRP A 131 -22.65 11.40 -9.32
C TRP A 131 -21.72 12.48 -9.91
N GLY A 132 -22.03 12.99 -11.09
CA GLY A 132 -21.30 14.10 -11.71
C GLY A 132 -21.52 15.44 -11.00
N GLU A 133 -22.76 15.70 -10.58
CA GLU A 133 -23.13 16.88 -9.80
C GLU A 133 -22.44 16.89 -8.42
N GLU A 134 -22.30 15.71 -7.80
CA GLU A 134 -21.68 15.52 -6.48
C GLU A 134 -20.23 15.03 -6.54
N LYS A 135 -19.60 15.16 -7.71
CA LYS A 135 -18.26 14.63 -7.99
C LYS A 135 -17.20 15.13 -7.00
N ALA A 136 -17.21 16.43 -6.67
CA ALA A 136 -16.24 17.00 -5.74
C ALA A 136 -16.36 16.34 -4.35
N THR A 137 -17.58 16.12 -3.87
CA THR A 137 -17.87 15.41 -2.61
C THR A 137 -17.38 13.97 -2.67
N LEU A 138 -17.78 13.22 -3.71
CA LEU A 138 -17.41 11.81 -3.87
C LEU A 138 -15.88 11.60 -3.94
N VAL A 139 -15.18 12.47 -4.66
CA VAL A 139 -13.72 12.45 -4.80
C VAL A 139 -13.03 12.88 -3.50
N GLY A 140 -13.60 13.85 -2.79
CA GLY A 140 -13.16 14.24 -1.45
C GLY A 140 -13.25 13.08 -0.44
N LEU A 141 -14.26 12.22 -0.58
CA LEU A 141 -14.42 10.98 0.20
C LEU A 141 -13.57 9.81 -0.34
N GLY A 142 -12.79 10.04 -1.38
CA GLY A 142 -11.82 9.10 -1.94
C GLY A 142 -12.39 8.12 -2.96
N CYS A 143 -13.48 8.46 -3.64
CA CYS A 143 -13.85 7.77 -4.88
C CYS A 143 -12.85 8.11 -6.00
N SER A 144 -12.67 7.19 -6.96
CA SER A 144 -11.81 7.46 -8.13
C SER A 144 -12.44 8.53 -9.04
N GLN A 145 -11.77 9.68 -9.11
CA GLN A 145 -12.05 10.76 -10.06
C GLN A 145 -12.13 10.23 -11.50
N GLY A 146 -11.17 9.42 -11.93
CA GLY A 146 -11.11 8.90 -13.30
C GLY A 146 -12.27 7.96 -13.65
N HIS A 147 -12.77 7.22 -12.66
CA HIS A 147 -13.96 6.38 -12.82
C HIS A 147 -15.25 7.20 -12.87
N ILE A 148 -15.38 8.23 -12.02
CA ILE A 148 -16.52 9.15 -12.06
C ILE A 148 -16.56 9.92 -13.38
N ASP A 149 -15.43 10.49 -13.80
CA ASP A 149 -15.31 11.23 -15.07
C ASP A 149 -15.70 10.37 -16.28
N TRP A 150 -15.24 9.11 -16.28
CA TRP A 150 -15.63 8.16 -17.32
C TRP A 150 -17.12 7.81 -17.24
N ALA A 151 -17.66 7.60 -16.03
CA ALA A 151 -19.06 7.25 -15.84
C ALA A 151 -20.02 8.34 -16.36
N ILE A 152 -19.69 9.61 -16.14
CA ILE A 152 -20.54 10.76 -16.51
C ILE A 152 -20.30 11.26 -17.94
N LYS A 153 -19.25 10.78 -18.62
CA LYS A 153 -18.97 11.16 -20.01
C LYS A 153 -20.12 10.70 -20.89
N LYS A 154 -20.94 11.63 -21.39
CA LYS A 154 -22.08 11.45 -22.33
C LYS A 154 -22.54 9.99 -22.49
N ASP A 155 -23.38 9.54 -21.56
CA ASP A 155 -24.02 8.22 -21.54
C ASP A 155 -23.08 6.98 -21.54
N SER A 156 -21.75 7.13 -21.41
CA SER A 156 -20.78 6.02 -21.50
C SER A 156 -21.09 4.86 -20.56
N LEU A 157 -21.38 5.13 -19.27
CA LEU A 157 -21.74 4.07 -18.32
C LEU A 157 -23.14 3.51 -18.57
N TYR A 158 -24.10 4.37 -18.93
CA TYR A 158 -25.46 3.94 -19.25
C TYR A 158 -25.45 2.95 -20.42
N ASP A 159 -24.80 3.31 -21.53
CA ASP A 159 -24.70 2.50 -22.74
C ASP A 159 -23.95 1.19 -22.44
N ALA A 160 -22.88 1.24 -21.64
CA ALA A 160 -22.13 0.07 -21.23
C ALA A 160 -23.00 -0.89 -20.39
N ILE A 161 -23.72 -0.39 -19.38
CA ILE A 161 -24.61 -1.22 -18.55
C ILE A 161 -25.74 -1.78 -19.42
N GLU A 162 -26.40 -0.97 -20.24
CA GLU A 162 -27.49 -1.42 -21.11
C GLU A 162 -27.01 -2.53 -22.07
N HIS A 163 -25.86 -2.34 -22.72
CA HIS A 163 -25.25 -3.36 -23.57
C HIS A 163 -24.98 -4.66 -22.79
N GLY A 164 -24.36 -4.53 -21.61
CA GLY A 164 -24.02 -5.68 -20.76
C GLY A 164 -25.25 -6.45 -20.27
N MET A 165 -26.31 -5.73 -19.89
CA MET A 165 -27.58 -6.31 -19.44
C MET A 165 -28.37 -6.95 -20.59
N LYS A 166 -28.36 -6.35 -21.80
CA LYS A 166 -28.96 -6.97 -22.99
C LYS A 166 -28.28 -8.29 -23.33
N ARG A 167 -26.94 -8.35 -23.25
CA ARG A 167 -26.19 -9.59 -23.43
C ARG A 167 -26.50 -10.63 -22.35
N ALA A 168 -26.63 -10.20 -21.09
CA ALA A 168 -27.03 -11.05 -19.98
C ALA A 168 -28.53 -11.40 -19.94
N LYS A 169 -29.34 -10.80 -20.84
CA LYS A 169 -30.81 -10.91 -20.87
C LYS A 169 -31.49 -10.46 -19.57
N THR A 170 -30.93 -9.50 -18.85
CA THR A 170 -31.45 -9.02 -17.56
C THR A 170 -32.14 -7.67 -17.64
N PHE A 171 -31.93 -6.90 -18.73
CA PHE A 171 -32.43 -5.53 -18.85
C PHE A 171 -33.95 -5.39 -18.59
N HIS A 172 -34.73 -6.33 -19.14
CA HIS A 172 -36.19 -6.33 -18.98
C HIS A 172 -36.65 -6.56 -17.52
N LEU A 173 -35.85 -7.21 -16.67
CA LEU A 173 -36.20 -7.49 -15.28
C LEU A 173 -36.19 -6.23 -14.40
N PHE A 174 -35.48 -5.18 -14.84
CA PHE A 174 -35.37 -3.93 -14.11
C PHE A 174 -36.36 -2.87 -14.61
N ARG A 175 -37.11 -3.12 -15.70
CA ARG A 175 -37.90 -2.10 -16.42
C ARG A 175 -38.76 -1.23 -15.49
N ASP A 176 -39.42 -1.87 -14.52
CA ASP A 176 -40.42 -1.25 -13.65
C ASP A 176 -39.96 -1.04 -12.20
N GLY A 177 -38.71 -1.41 -11.87
CA GLY A 177 -38.21 -1.34 -10.52
C GLY A 177 -37.09 -2.32 -10.18
N CYS A 178 -36.69 -2.31 -8.92
CA CYS A 178 -35.76 -3.31 -8.39
C CYS A 178 -36.40 -4.71 -8.48
N PRO A 179 -35.77 -5.69 -9.14
CA PRO A 179 -36.35 -7.02 -9.32
C PRO A 179 -36.45 -7.76 -7.98
N THR A 180 -37.47 -8.59 -7.81
CA THR A 180 -37.63 -9.41 -6.59
C THR A 180 -36.68 -10.61 -6.61
N TRP A 181 -36.54 -11.28 -5.45
CA TRP A 181 -35.84 -12.57 -5.36
C TRP A 181 -36.32 -13.57 -6.41
N ASP A 182 -37.64 -13.77 -6.49
CA ASP A 182 -38.22 -14.76 -7.40
C ASP A 182 -37.97 -14.40 -8.86
N THR A 183 -38.07 -13.11 -9.21
CA THR A 183 -37.73 -12.61 -10.54
C THR A 183 -36.28 -12.88 -10.90
N LEU A 184 -35.33 -12.55 -10.02
CA LEU A 184 -33.91 -12.79 -10.28
C LEU A 184 -33.57 -14.28 -10.38
N ARG A 185 -34.27 -15.13 -9.61
CA ARG A 185 -34.06 -16.59 -9.63
C ARG A 185 -34.53 -17.24 -10.94
N THR A 186 -35.39 -16.58 -11.71
CA THR A 186 -35.76 -17.08 -13.05
C THR A 186 -34.58 -17.05 -14.03
N LEU A 187 -33.53 -16.28 -13.74
CA LEU A 187 -32.29 -16.29 -14.50
C LEU A 187 -31.56 -17.61 -14.32
N LYS A 188 -30.97 -18.13 -15.41
CA LYS A 188 -30.13 -19.33 -15.34
C LYS A 188 -28.92 -19.06 -14.43
N PRO A 189 -28.68 -19.88 -13.38
CA PRO A 189 -27.50 -19.72 -12.54
C PRO A 189 -26.21 -19.91 -13.36
N VAL A 190 -25.18 -19.14 -13.05
CA VAL A 190 -23.86 -19.23 -13.71
C VAL A 190 -23.27 -20.64 -13.59
N VAL A 191 -23.53 -21.35 -12.48
CA VAL A 191 -23.06 -22.73 -12.23
C VAL A 191 -23.61 -23.76 -13.23
N SER A 192 -24.80 -23.52 -13.79
CA SER A 192 -25.47 -24.49 -14.67
C SER A 192 -24.86 -24.60 -16.08
N GLN A 193 -23.91 -23.72 -16.43
CA GLN A 193 -23.37 -23.58 -17.77
C GLN A 193 -22.07 -24.37 -18.01
N ARG A 194 -21.99 -25.64 -17.56
CA ARG A 194 -20.84 -26.51 -17.90
C ARG A 194 -20.72 -26.84 -19.39
N ASN A 195 -21.68 -26.47 -20.23
CA ASN A 195 -21.58 -26.66 -21.69
C ASN A 195 -20.39 -25.91 -22.30
N LYS A 196 -19.55 -26.62 -23.06
CA LYS A 196 -18.30 -26.11 -23.66
C LYS A 196 -18.52 -24.95 -24.65
N ASP A 197 -19.74 -24.80 -25.17
CA ASP A 197 -20.08 -23.80 -26.19
C ASP A 197 -20.57 -22.45 -25.64
N ASP A 198 -20.67 -22.31 -24.30
CA ASP A 198 -21.28 -21.11 -23.74
C ASP A 198 -20.32 -19.92 -23.78
N LYS A 199 -20.64 -18.94 -24.63
CA LYS A 199 -19.87 -17.71 -24.89
C LYS A 199 -19.67 -16.83 -23.66
N PHE A 200 -20.16 -17.24 -22.49
CA PHE A 200 -20.12 -16.51 -21.21
C PHE A 200 -18.95 -16.91 -20.29
N LYS A 201 -18.31 -18.08 -20.49
CA LYS A 201 -17.40 -18.71 -19.50
C LYS A 201 -16.17 -17.91 -19.06
N ARG A 202 -15.79 -16.86 -19.79
CA ARG A 202 -14.61 -16.03 -19.47
C ARG A 202 -14.83 -14.55 -19.73
N ASN A 203 -16.08 -14.13 -19.69
CA ASN A 203 -16.39 -12.73 -19.93
C ASN A 203 -16.40 -11.95 -18.61
N PRO A 204 -15.84 -10.73 -18.62
CA PRO A 204 -16.03 -9.80 -17.54
C PRO A 204 -17.50 -9.45 -17.36
N GLY A 205 -17.92 -9.22 -16.13
CA GLY A 205 -19.29 -8.86 -15.84
C GLY A 205 -19.55 -8.48 -14.39
N ILE A 206 -20.80 -8.11 -14.13
CA ILE A 206 -21.37 -7.92 -12.80
C ILE A 206 -22.25 -9.11 -12.50
N TYR A 207 -22.12 -9.66 -11.29
CA TYR A 207 -22.94 -10.75 -10.80
C TYR A 207 -23.57 -10.37 -9.45
N ALA A 208 -24.68 -11.03 -9.14
CA ALA A 208 -25.28 -11.01 -7.82
C ALA A 208 -25.26 -12.42 -7.22
N LEU A 209 -24.78 -12.52 -5.98
CA LEU A 209 -24.96 -13.67 -5.12
C LEU A 209 -26.18 -13.43 -4.24
N LEU A 210 -27.18 -14.28 -4.41
CA LEU A 210 -28.47 -14.19 -3.77
C LEU A 210 -28.55 -15.30 -2.72
N TYR A 211 -28.81 -14.94 -1.46
CA TYR A 211 -28.98 -15.88 -0.35
C TYR A 211 -30.39 -15.81 0.25
N ARG A 212 -30.97 -16.98 0.52
CA ARG A 212 -32.27 -17.15 1.20
C ARG A 212 -32.11 -18.11 2.37
N LEU A 213 -32.36 -17.59 3.57
CA LEU A 213 -32.41 -18.37 4.80
C LEU A 213 -33.86 -18.57 5.22
N ARG A 214 -34.31 -19.83 5.25
CA ARG A 214 -35.64 -20.20 5.76
C ARG A 214 -35.55 -20.54 7.24
N PHE A 215 -36.59 -20.15 7.98
CA PHE A 215 -36.77 -20.49 9.38
C PHE A 215 -38.16 -21.08 9.53
N ALA A 216 -38.33 -22.11 10.36
CA ALA A 216 -39.56 -22.90 10.45
C ALA A 216 -40.84 -22.08 10.68
N ASN A 217 -40.74 -20.87 11.26
CA ASN A 217 -41.90 -20.01 11.58
C ASN A 217 -41.66 -18.52 11.32
N ARG A 218 -40.77 -18.14 10.38
CA ARG A 218 -40.51 -16.73 10.05
C ARG A 218 -40.39 -16.52 8.54
N PRO A 219 -40.75 -15.33 8.03
CA PRO A 219 -40.49 -15.01 6.64
C PRO A 219 -39.00 -15.21 6.32
N PRO A 220 -38.67 -15.69 5.10
CA PRO A 220 -37.30 -15.95 4.73
C PRO A 220 -36.47 -14.66 4.81
N LYS A 221 -35.26 -14.76 5.36
CA LYS A 221 -34.30 -13.65 5.31
C LYS A 221 -33.58 -13.70 3.98
N LEU A 222 -33.73 -12.65 3.18
CA LEU A 222 -33.06 -12.47 1.90
C LEU A 222 -31.81 -11.62 2.11
N LYS A 223 -30.67 -12.07 1.58
CA LYS A 223 -29.41 -11.31 1.63
C LYS A 223 -28.78 -11.26 0.23
N TRP A 224 -28.32 -10.10 -0.21
CA TRP A 224 -27.75 -9.91 -1.55
C TRP A 224 -26.34 -9.34 -1.49
N TYR A 225 -25.45 -9.88 -2.33
CA TYR A 225 -24.11 -9.35 -2.59
C TYR A 225 -23.97 -9.10 -4.09
N VAL A 226 -23.46 -7.94 -4.47
CA VAL A 226 -23.13 -7.58 -5.86
C VAL A 226 -21.62 -7.57 -5.99
N GLY A 227 -21.08 -8.16 -7.05
CA GLY A 227 -19.64 -8.11 -7.30
C GLY A 227 -19.32 -7.99 -8.78
N ASN A 228 -18.12 -7.49 -9.09
CA ASN A 228 -17.55 -7.54 -10.42
C ASN A 228 -16.51 -8.68 -10.54
N SER A 229 -16.29 -9.18 -11.75
CA SER A 229 -15.15 -10.05 -12.06
C SER A 229 -14.79 -9.95 -13.53
N VAL A 230 -13.51 -10.17 -13.85
CA VAL A 230 -13.07 -10.45 -15.22
C VAL A 230 -13.41 -11.86 -15.70
N ASP A 231 -13.71 -12.75 -14.74
CA ASP A 231 -14.12 -14.14 -14.95
C ASP A 231 -15.11 -14.52 -13.83
N ILE A 232 -16.41 -14.42 -14.10
CA ILE A 232 -17.46 -14.70 -13.10
C ILE A 232 -17.45 -16.18 -12.67
N GLU A 233 -17.16 -17.10 -13.59
CA GLU A 233 -17.12 -18.54 -13.29
C GLU A 233 -15.97 -18.87 -12.34
N TYR A 234 -14.78 -18.34 -12.60
CA TYR A 234 -13.64 -18.48 -11.69
C TYR A 234 -13.96 -17.89 -10.31
N ARG A 235 -14.56 -16.69 -10.27
CA ARG A 235 -14.93 -16.04 -9.00
C ARG A 235 -15.96 -16.84 -8.22
N LEU A 236 -16.89 -17.50 -8.91
CA LEU A 236 -17.87 -18.39 -8.28
C LEU A 236 -17.22 -19.65 -7.72
N ARG A 237 -16.27 -20.27 -8.41
CA ARG A 237 -15.50 -21.39 -7.87
C ARG A 237 -14.73 -21.01 -6.61
N GLN A 238 -14.05 -19.86 -6.63
CA GLN A 238 -13.40 -19.33 -5.43
C GLN A 238 -14.40 -19.12 -4.29
N HIS A 239 -15.59 -18.59 -4.61
CA HIS A 239 -16.64 -18.40 -3.63
C HIS A 239 -17.09 -19.73 -3.02
N GLU A 240 -17.34 -20.75 -3.85
CA GLU A 240 -17.69 -22.12 -3.43
C GLU A 240 -16.62 -22.75 -2.54
N GLU A 241 -15.34 -22.64 -2.91
CA GLU A 241 -14.20 -23.11 -2.11
C GLU A 241 -14.20 -22.47 -0.70
N ILE A 242 -14.51 -21.17 -0.61
CA ILE A 242 -14.51 -20.47 0.68
C ILE A 242 -15.71 -20.86 1.54
N ILE A 243 -16.91 -21.00 0.96
CA ILE A 243 -18.12 -21.33 1.75
C ILE A 243 -18.17 -22.80 2.15
N THR A 244 -17.48 -23.67 1.40
CA THR A 244 -17.33 -25.10 1.75
C THR A 244 -16.21 -25.34 2.75
N SER A 245 -15.28 -24.38 2.91
CA SER A 245 -14.22 -24.46 3.90
C SER A 245 -14.76 -24.50 5.34
N THR A 246 -14.07 -25.26 6.19
CA THR A 246 -14.28 -25.29 7.64
C THR A 246 -13.68 -24.06 8.33
N ASP A 247 -12.69 -23.44 7.70
CA ASP A 247 -11.97 -22.30 8.28
C ASP A 247 -12.84 -21.03 8.29
N PRO A 248 -12.70 -20.18 9.32
CA PRO A 248 -13.36 -18.89 9.33
C PRO A 248 -12.82 -18.02 8.17
N PRO A 249 -13.70 -17.32 7.43
CA PRO A 249 -13.26 -16.47 6.33
C PRO A 249 -12.42 -15.31 6.86
N THR A 250 -11.26 -15.08 6.23
CA THR A 250 -10.31 -14.03 6.64
C THR A 250 -10.53 -12.68 5.96
N TYR A 251 -11.48 -12.59 5.03
CA TYR A 251 -11.80 -11.39 4.25
C TYR A 251 -13.31 -11.35 3.95
N SER A 252 -13.86 -10.14 3.75
CA SER A 252 -15.31 -9.92 3.53
C SER A 252 -16.18 -10.71 4.52
N LEU A 253 -15.85 -10.59 5.81
CA LEU A 253 -16.34 -11.46 6.88
C LEU A 253 -17.85 -11.58 6.86
N ASP A 254 -18.58 -10.48 6.65
CA ASP A 254 -20.04 -10.49 6.68
C ASP A 254 -20.68 -11.21 5.50
N HIS A 255 -20.12 -11.05 4.29
CA HIS A 255 -20.58 -11.77 3.11
C HIS A 255 -20.32 -13.26 3.26
N TYR A 256 -19.09 -13.67 3.59
CA TYR A 256 -18.76 -15.09 3.68
C TYR A 256 -19.36 -15.76 4.91
N THR A 257 -19.55 -15.04 6.02
CA THR A 257 -20.31 -15.55 7.18
C THR A 257 -21.76 -15.82 6.78
N ALA A 258 -22.42 -14.88 6.10
CA ALA A 258 -23.78 -15.09 5.61
C ALA A 258 -23.85 -16.24 4.59
N ALA A 259 -22.86 -16.36 3.72
CA ALA A 259 -22.81 -17.40 2.71
C ALA A 259 -22.57 -18.79 3.33
N GLN A 260 -21.66 -18.92 4.32
CA GLN A 260 -21.45 -20.15 5.09
C GLN A 260 -22.69 -20.51 5.93
N GLU A 261 -23.37 -19.53 6.52
CA GLU A 261 -24.65 -19.74 7.25
C GLU A 261 -25.70 -20.36 6.33
N VAL A 262 -25.83 -19.85 5.10
CA VAL A 262 -26.77 -20.38 4.10
C VAL A 262 -26.34 -21.77 3.64
N TYR A 263 -25.06 -21.96 3.32
CA TYR A 263 -24.53 -23.25 2.86
C TYR A 263 -24.70 -24.37 3.90
N ARG A 264 -24.53 -24.04 5.19
CA ARG A 264 -24.66 -25.01 6.30
C ARG A 264 -26.11 -25.26 6.73
N SER A 265 -27.06 -24.40 6.33
CA SER A 265 -28.48 -24.57 6.66
C SER A 265 -29.13 -25.60 5.74
N LYS A 266 -29.85 -26.57 6.31
CA LYS A 266 -30.60 -27.59 5.53
C LYS A 266 -31.65 -26.97 4.60
N ASP A 267 -32.21 -25.83 5.00
CA ASP A 267 -33.23 -25.09 4.25
C ASP A 267 -32.68 -23.81 3.61
N GLY A 268 -31.34 -23.66 3.61
CA GLY A 268 -30.63 -22.56 2.97
C GLY A 268 -30.59 -22.73 1.46
N ASP A 269 -30.66 -21.62 0.74
CA ASP A 269 -30.68 -21.62 -0.71
C ASP A 269 -29.90 -20.41 -1.21
N TYR A 270 -28.96 -20.63 -2.12
CA TYR A 270 -28.22 -19.55 -2.76
C TYR A 270 -28.07 -19.77 -4.26
N CYS A 271 -27.98 -18.68 -5.02
CA CYS A 271 -27.63 -18.73 -6.42
C CYS A 271 -26.77 -17.53 -6.84
N CYS A 272 -25.99 -17.73 -7.90
CA CYS A 272 -25.23 -16.67 -8.57
C CYS A 272 -25.87 -16.38 -9.93
N VAL A 273 -26.23 -15.12 -10.16
CA VAL A 273 -26.81 -14.67 -11.43
C VAL A 273 -25.95 -13.57 -12.03
N ALA A 274 -25.75 -13.60 -13.34
CA ALA A 274 -25.08 -12.52 -14.05
C ALA A 274 -26.06 -11.37 -14.28
N LEU A 275 -25.71 -10.17 -13.83
CA LEU A 275 -26.51 -8.95 -14.03
C LEU A 275 -26.13 -8.24 -15.33
N ALA A 276 -24.85 -8.19 -15.67
CA ALA A 276 -24.34 -7.61 -16.91
C ALA A 276 -23.07 -8.36 -17.34
N VAL A 277 -22.91 -8.63 -18.63
CA VAL A 277 -21.73 -9.33 -19.17
C VAL A 277 -21.24 -8.63 -20.41
N TRP A 278 -19.93 -8.49 -20.56
CA TRP A 278 -19.30 -7.80 -21.68
C TRP A 278 -18.35 -8.73 -22.44
N ASP A 279 -18.25 -8.57 -23.76
CA ASP A 279 -17.17 -9.18 -24.55
C ASP A 279 -16.06 -8.15 -24.72
N PRO A 280 -14.86 -8.36 -24.17
CA PRO A 280 -13.76 -7.41 -24.31
C PRO A 280 -13.39 -7.12 -25.77
N ARG A 281 -13.79 -7.99 -26.71
CA ARG A 281 -13.53 -7.82 -28.14
C ARG A 281 -14.53 -6.90 -28.84
N THR A 282 -15.72 -6.70 -28.28
CA THR A 282 -16.78 -5.90 -28.91
C THR A 282 -16.90 -4.50 -28.32
N ILE A 283 -16.16 -4.21 -27.25
CA ILE A 283 -16.19 -2.92 -26.56
C ILE A 283 -14.79 -2.33 -26.68
N GLU A 284 -14.64 -1.37 -27.59
CA GLU A 284 -13.34 -0.74 -27.89
C GLU A 284 -12.65 -0.17 -26.64
N ASP A 285 -13.44 0.29 -25.67
CA ASP A 285 -12.98 0.85 -24.40
C ASP A 285 -13.25 -0.06 -23.18
N PHE A 286 -13.23 -1.39 -23.34
CA PHE A 286 -13.38 -2.28 -22.19
C PHE A 286 -12.26 -2.01 -21.18
N SER A 287 -12.63 -1.49 -20.01
CA SER A 287 -11.71 -1.07 -18.97
C SER A 287 -12.22 -1.45 -17.59
N ALA A 288 -11.32 -1.48 -16.61
CA ALA A 288 -11.70 -1.64 -15.20
C ALA A 288 -12.76 -0.62 -14.76
N ARG A 289 -12.83 0.55 -15.44
CA ARG A 289 -13.82 1.58 -15.17
C ARG A 289 -15.25 1.11 -15.41
N ILE A 290 -15.50 0.30 -16.45
CA ILE A 290 -16.81 -0.29 -16.69
C ILE A 290 -17.21 -1.16 -15.51
N LEU A 291 -16.30 -2.02 -15.03
CA LEU A 291 -16.58 -2.97 -13.95
C LEU A 291 -16.88 -2.26 -12.63
N PHE A 292 -15.99 -1.40 -12.15
CA PHE A 292 -16.16 -0.74 -10.85
C PHE A 292 -17.35 0.23 -10.84
N SER A 293 -17.53 1.02 -11.91
CA SER A 293 -18.67 1.94 -11.97
C SER A 293 -20.01 1.21 -12.12
N SER A 294 -20.04 0.10 -12.86
CA SER A 294 -21.26 -0.73 -12.97
C SER A 294 -21.56 -1.46 -11.67
N GLU A 295 -20.55 -1.99 -10.98
CA GLU A 295 -20.74 -2.60 -9.66
C GLU A 295 -21.33 -1.58 -8.69
N GLN A 296 -20.75 -0.37 -8.63
CA GLN A 296 -21.27 0.68 -7.76
C GLN A 296 -22.73 1.01 -8.07
N PHE A 297 -23.08 1.07 -9.36
CA PHE A 297 -24.46 1.29 -9.78
C PHE A 297 -25.38 0.16 -9.31
N PHE A 298 -25.01 -1.10 -9.50
CA PHE A 298 -25.83 -2.24 -9.09
C PHE A 298 -25.91 -2.38 -7.55
N GLN A 299 -24.87 -2.01 -6.82
CA GLN A 299 -24.92 -1.92 -5.35
C GLN A 299 -26.00 -0.94 -4.89
N CYS A 300 -26.13 0.20 -5.56
CA CYS A 300 -27.18 1.19 -5.32
C CYS A 300 -28.56 0.67 -5.76
N ALA A 301 -28.68 0.20 -7.01
CA ALA A 301 -29.96 -0.23 -7.59
C ALA A 301 -30.60 -1.40 -6.85
N LEU A 302 -29.78 -2.33 -6.32
CA LEU A 302 -30.21 -3.50 -5.56
C LEU A 302 -30.13 -3.30 -4.04
N SER A 303 -29.78 -2.10 -3.56
CA SER A 303 -29.57 -1.79 -2.14
C SER A 303 -28.71 -2.84 -1.42
N SER A 304 -27.64 -3.30 -2.06
CA SER A 304 -26.83 -4.43 -1.56
C SER A 304 -25.76 -4.00 -0.55
N LEU A 305 -25.70 -2.72 -0.17
CA LEU A 305 -24.81 -2.24 0.89
C LEU A 305 -25.23 -2.80 2.26
N SER A 306 -24.26 -3.32 3.02
CA SER A 306 -24.52 -3.88 4.34
C SER A 306 -25.02 -2.83 5.33
N SER A 307 -26.01 -3.18 6.15
CA SER A 307 -26.47 -2.29 7.22
C SER A 307 -25.34 -1.96 8.19
N ARG A 308 -24.46 -2.92 8.49
CA ARG A 308 -23.30 -2.72 9.35
C ARG A 308 -22.27 -1.78 8.73
N LEU A 309 -22.14 -1.74 7.40
CA LEU A 309 -21.30 -0.74 6.73
C LEU A 309 -21.86 0.67 6.94
N LEU A 310 -23.19 0.79 7.06
CA LEU A 310 -23.92 2.06 7.19
C LEU A 310 -24.22 2.42 8.66
N GLU A 311 -23.84 1.57 9.61
CA GLU A 311 -23.86 1.86 11.03
C GLU A 311 -22.68 2.79 11.38
N SER A 312 -22.96 3.83 12.17
CA SER A 312 -21.92 4.77 12.60
C SER A 312 -20.79 4.00 13.29
N PRO A 313 -19.52 4.24 12.93
CA PRO A 313 -18.40 3.56 13.57
C PRO A 313 -18.37 3.88 15.06
N LEU A 314 -18.43 2.85 15.90
CA LEU A 314 -18.52 2.97 17.36
C LEU A 314 -17.15 3.23 18.01
N SER A 315 -16.07 2.98 17.27
CA SER A 315 -14.70 3.16 17.75
C SER A 315 -13.80 3.82 16.70
N VAL A 316 -12.68 4.39 17.15
CA VAL A 316 -11.62 4.92 16.26
C VAL A 316 -11.03 3.80 15.40
N GLY A 317 -10.89 2.58 15.94
CA GLY A 317 -10.43 1.41 15.18
C GLY A 317 -11.38 1.07 14.04
N ASP A 318 -12.69 1.08 14.28
CA ASP A 318 -13.70 0.91 13.23
C ASP A 318 -13.64 2.05 12.21
N TYR A 319 -13.47 3.29 12.66
CA TYR A 319 -13.35 4.42 11.75
C TYR A 319 -12.09 4.32 10.86
N VAL A 320 -10.95 3.88 11.40
CA VAL A 320 -9.73 3.68 10.60
C VAL A 320 -9.93 2.51 9.62
N ALA A 321 -10.57 1.42 10.05
CA ALA A 321 -10.74 0.22 9.23
C ALA A 321 -11.76 0.40 8.08
N ARG A 322 -12.87 1.10 8.34
CA ARG A 322 -14.01 1.22 7.40
C ARG A 322 -14.56 2.64 7.23
N GLY A 323 -14.00 3.65 7.88
CA GLY A 323 -14.56 5.01 7.90
C GLY A 323 -14.71 5.63 6.50
N GLN A 324 -13.78 5.33 5.59
CA GLN A 324 -13.90 5.73 4.20
C GLN A 324 -15.08 5.04 3.49
N ASP A 325 -15.18 3.71 3.59
CA ASP A 325 -16.29 2.97 2.97
C ASP A 325 -17.64 3.34 3.59
N TYR A 326 -17.68 3.60 4.91
CA TYR A 326 -18.86 4.11 5.62
C TYR A 326 -19.29 5.47 5.07
N ALA A 327 -18.36 6.42 4.94
CA ALA A 327 -18.67 7.77 4.47
C ALA A 327 -19.17 7.74 3.01
N VAL A 328 -18.45 7.01 2.14
CA VAL A 328 -18.83 6.83 0.74
C VAL A 328 -20.16 6.08 0.61
N GLY A 329 -20.34 4.99 1.35
CA GLY A 329 -21.58 4.20 1.40
C GLY A 329 -22.79 4.99 1.85
N SER A 330 -22.62 5.84 2.86
CA SER A 330 -23.69 6.71 3.37
C SER A 330 -24.13 7.72 2.31
N VAL A 331 -23.18 8.37 1.62
CA VAL A 331 -23.49 9.30 0.52
C VAL A 331 -24.18 8.59 -0.63
N PHE A 332 -23.65 7.46 -1.12
CA PHE A 332 -24.30 6.73 -2.23
C PHE A 332 -25.70 6.25 -1.87
N ARG A 333 -25.94 5.80 -0.62
CA ARG A 333 -27.28 5.44 -0.14
C ARG A 333 -28.25 6.62 -0.23
N GLN A 334 -27.83 7.80 0.23
CA GLN A 334 -28.67 9.00 0.23
C GLN A 334 -28.95 9.50 -1.18
N LEU A 335 -27.93 9.57 -2.04
CA LEU A 335 -28.10 9.91 -3.46
C LEU A 335 -29.09 8.95 -4.13
N THR A 336 -28.94 7.65 -3.86
CA THR A 336 -29.83 6.61 -4.40
C THR A 336 -31.26 6.80 -3.92
N GLN A 337 -31.48 7.00 -2.62
CA GLN A 337 -32.82 7.21 -2.04
C GLN A 337 -33.46 8.49 -2.60
N LYS A 338 -32.69 9.56 -2.72
CA LYS A 338 -33.15 10.83 -3.27
C LYS A 338 -33.57 10.69 -4.73
N VAL A 339 -32.68 10.15 -5.57
CA VAL A 339 -32.97 9.91 -7.00
C VAL A 339 -34.16 8.97 -7.15
N ALA A 340 -34.21 7.88 -6.37
CA ALA A 340 -35.31 6.93 -6.42
C ALA A 340 -36.66 7.57 -6.07
N GLY A 341 -36.70 8.41 -5.03
CA GLY A 341 -37.89 9.19 -4.67
C GLY A 341 -38.29 10.18 -5.76
N THR A 342 -37.32 10.88 -6.37
CA THR A 342 -37.58 11.86 -7.43
C THR A 342 -38.15 11.22 -8.70
N VAL A 343 -37.66 10.05 -9.11
CA VAL A 343 -38.06 9.40 -10.36
C VAL A 343 -39.11 8.29 -10.18
N GLY A 344 -39.56 8.04 -8.93
CA GLY A 344 -40.51 6.98 -8.61
C GLY A 344 -39.95 5.56 -8.82
N TRP A 345 -38.66 5.35 -8.59
CA TRP A 345 -38.01 4.04 -8.68
C TRP A 345 -38.18 3.26 -7.36
N PRO A 346 -38.85 2.10 -7.36
CA PRO A 346 -39.00 1.30 -6.14
C PRO A 346 -37.69 0.58 -5.80
N LEU A 347 -37.15 0.88 -4.62
CA LEU A 347 -36.00 0.17 -4.04
C LEU A 347 -36.44 -1.17 -3.43
N SER A 348 -35.52 -2.14 -3.38
CA SER A 348 -35.78 -3.43 -2.73
C SER A 348 -36.10 -3.25 -1.25
N THR A 349 -37.24 -3.78 -0.81
CA THR A 349 -37.60 -3.89 0.60
C THR A 349 -37.39 -5.33 1.09
N GLY A 350 -37.08 -5.51 2.38
CA GLY A 350 -36.93 -6.85 2.98
C GLY A 350 -35.65 -7.62 2.59
N VAL A 351 -34.71 -6.97 1.92
CA VAL A 351 -33.39 -7.54 1.57
C VAL A 351 -32.32 -6.91 2.45
N SER A 352 -31.42 -7.73 3.00
CA SER A 352 -30.20 -7.26 3.67
C SER A 352 -29.02 -7.26 2.69
N GLY A 353 -28.39 -6.10 2.49
CA GLY A 353 -27.17 -6.03 1.71
C GLY A 353 -25.98 -6.71 2.40
N LEU A 354 -25.00 -7.15 1.61
CA LEU A 354 -23.77 -7.81 2.07
C LEU A 354 -22.49 -7.15 1.54
N ASN A 355 -22.59 -6.11 0.70
CA ASN A 355 -21.42 -5.34 0.28
C ASN A 355 -20.88 -4.51 1.45
N PHE A 356 -19.60 -4.72 1.77
CA PHE A 356 -18.90 -4.06 2.86
C PHE A 356 -17.84 -3.06 2.40
N SER A 357 -17.80 -2.83 1.10
CA SER A 357 -16.85 -1.95 0.45
C SER A 357 -17.54 -1.27 -0.74
N MET A 358 -17.01 -0.10 -1.09
CA MET A 358 -17.57 0.73 -2.15
C MET A 358 -16.74 0.56 -3.41
N ALA A 359 -17.32 0.05 -4.49
CA ALA A 359 -16.58 -0.29 -5.70
C ALA A 359 -15.80 0.91 -6.28
N LEU A 360 -16.37 2.12 -6.23
CA LEU A 360 -15.66 3.33 -6.68
C LEU A 360 -14.57 3.82 -5.71
N ALA A 361 -14.67 3.49 -4.42
CA ALA A 361 -13.59 3.71 -3.46
C ALA A 361 -12.51 2.62 -3.58
N GLU A 362 -12.87 1.37 -3.83
CA GLU A 362 -11.91 0.29 -4.11
C GLU A 362 -11.14 0.52 -5.40
N ALA A 363 -11.83 1.01 -6.45
CA ALA A 363 -11.19 1.43 -7.69
C ALA A 363 -10.08 2.46 -7.41
N SER A 364 -10.33 3.37 -6.47
CA SER A 364 -9.32 4.32 -6.02
C SER A 364 -8.21 3.61 -5.23
N ARG A 365 -8.50 2.63 -4.36
CA ARG A 365 -7.45 1.85 -3.65
C ARG A 365 -6.54 1.06 -4.59
N GLY A 366 -7.05 0.58 -5.73
CA GLY A 366 -6.26 -0.03 -6.80
C GLY A 366 -5.41 0.98 -7.58
N GLU A 367 -5.86 2.23 -7.65
CA GLU A 367 -5.16 3.35 -8.30
C GLU A 367 -4.15 4.05 -7.37
N PHE A 368 -4.38 4.02 -6.06
CA PHE A 368 -3.64 4.80 -5.06
C PHE A 368 -2.97 3.90 -4.05
N ILE A 369 -1.66 4.00 -4.01
CA ILE A 369 -0.87 3.47 -2.91
C ILE A 369 -0.75 4.55 -1.84
N SER A 370 -1.15 4.23 -0.61
CA SER A 370 -1.08 5.16 0.51
C SER A 370 0.28 5.14 1.20
N PHE A 371 0.86 6.32 1.40
CA PHE A 371 2.02 6.55 2.25
C PHE A 371 1.68 7.58 3.32
N THR A 372 2.27 7.42 4.50
CA THR A 372 2.29 8.42 5.55
C THR A 372 3.66 9.06 5.62
N LYS A 373 3.76 10.36 5.35
CA LYS A 373 4.98 11.15 5.50
C LYS A 373 5.09 11.65 6.94
N VAL A 374 6.26 11.45 7.54
CA VAL A 374 6.68 12.01 8.82
C VAL A 374 8.03 12.69 8.61
N VAL A 375 8.17 13.92 9.09
CA VAL A 375 9.45 14.63 9.06
C VAL A 375 10.16 14.36 10.39
N LEU A 376 11.30 13.67 10.34
CA LEU A 376 12.17 13.53 11.50
C LEU A 376 13.00 14.80 11.64
N MET A 377 12.90 15.45 12.79
CA MET A 377 13.72 16.59 13.15
C MET A 377 14.99 16.14 13.89
N ASP A 378 16.08 16.90 13.76
CA ASP A 378 17.26 16.76 14.61
C ASP A 378 17.10 17.51 15.95
N SER A 379 18.15 17.51 16.77
CA SER A 379 18.18 18.21 18.06
C SER A 379 18.00 19.73 17.94
N ASP A 380 18.29 20.30 16.77
CA ASP A 380 18.16 21.73 16.47
C ASP A 380 16.81 22.05 15.82
N ASN A 381 15.88 21.09 15.82
CA ASN A 381 14.58 21.17 15.16
C ASN A 381 14.68 21.43 13.63
N LYS A 382 15.80 21.02 13.00
CA LYS A 382 15.95 21.07 11.54
C LYS A 382 15.52 19.72 10.95
N PRO A 383 14.95 19.70 9.73
CA PRO A 383 14.64 18.46 9.06
C PRO A 383 15.90 17.60 8.91
N LYS A 384 15.86 16.40 9.48
CA LYS A 384 16.93 15.39 9.41
C LYS A 384 16.64 14.37 8.33
N MET A 385 15.38 14.00 8.14
CA MET A 385 14.96 12.95 7.21
C MET A 385 13.45 13.01 7.00
N ASP A 386 13.02 12.92 5.75
CA ASP A 386 11.62 12.61 5.44
C ASP A 386 11.45 11.09 5.44
N VAL A 387 10.45 10.60 6.18
CA VAL A 387 10.15 9.18 6.32
C VAL A 387 8.76 8.92 5.77
N PHE A 388 8.67 8.04 4.78
CA PHE A 388 7.41 7.64 4.16
C PHE A 388 7.12 6.19 4.53
N VAL A 389 6.07 5.97 5.30
CA VAL A 389 5.68 4.65 5.80
C VAL A 389 4.46 4.14 5.07
N ARG A 390 4.46 2.85 4.73
CA ARG A 390 3.32 2.15 4.17
C ARG A 390 3.23 0.73 4.68
N GLN A 391 2.02 0.27 5.00
CA GLN A 391 1.75 -1.15 5.20
C GLN A 391 1.59 -1.90 3.87
N ALA A 392 2.22 -3.07 3.78
CA ALA A 392 2.12 -3.99 2.66
C ALA A 392 2.05 -5.43 3.15
N LYS A 393 1.72 -6.35 2.24
CA LYS A 393 1.81 -7.80 2.48
C LYS A 393 2.86 -8.40 1.57
N VAL A 394 3.66 -9.31 2.11
CA VAL A 394 4.58 -10.12 1.33
C VAL A 394 3.80 -11.05 0.42
N TYR A 395 4.22 -11.21 -0.82
CA TYR A 395 3.66 -12.18 -1.75
C TYR A 395 4.78 -12.91 -2.49
N LYS A 396 4.48 -14.14 -2.95
CA LYS A 396 5.41 -14.90 -3.80
C LYS A 396 5.27 -14.45 -5.24
N GLN A 397 6.38 -14.16 -5.89
CA GLN A 397 6.43 -13.90 -7.34
C GLN A 397 7.48 -14.80 -7.99
N GLY A 398 7.07 -15.54 -9.01
CA GLY A 398 7.93 -16.46 -9.77
C GLY A 398 7.14 -17.63 -10.33
N GLY A 399 7.75 -18.39 -11.24
CA GLY A 399 7.19 -19.65 -11.74
C GLY A 399 7.43 -20.80 -10.75
N GLU A 400 6.91 -21.99 -11.05
CA GLU A 400 7.01 -23.18 -10.18
C GLU A 400 8.43 -23.49 -9.68
N LYS A 401 9.47 -23.11 -10.42
CA LYS A 401 10.87 -23.47 -10.13
C LYS A 401 11.58 -22.52 -9.18
N VAL A 402 11.23 -21.23 -9.13
CA VAL A 402 11.85 -20.24 -8.23
C VAL A 402 10.83 -19.15 -7.92
N ALA A 403 10.31 -19.15 -6.70
CA ALA A 403 9.39 -18.13 -6.20
C ALA A 403 10.09 -17.30 -5.13
N HIS A 404 10.22 -16.00 -5.37
CA HIS A 404 10.84 -15.09 -4.42
C HIS A 404 9.79 -14.28 -3.67
N ASN A 405 10.09 -13.93 -2.41
CA ASN A 405 9.25 -13.05 -1.63
C ASN A 405 9.41 -11.60 -2.10
N ARG A 406 8.28 -10.92 -2.27
CA ARG A 406 8.22 -9.53 -2.74
C ARG A 406 7.18 -8.71 -2.02
N VAL A 407 7.37 -7.40 -2.10
CA VAL A 407 6.38 -6.40 -1.69
C VAL A 407 6.22 -5.35 -2.79
N ASN A 408 4.99 -4.91 -3.04
CA ASN A 408 4.71 -3.89 -4.02
C ASN A 408 4.90 -2.51 -3.39
N LEU A 409 5.81 -1.71 -3.95
CA LEU A 409 6.07 -0.34 -3.53
C LEU A 409 5.20 0.67 -4.29
N LEU A 410 5.11 0.54 -5.62
CA LEU A 410 4.21 1.32 -6.49
C LEU A 410 3.30 0.40 -7.32
N PRO A 411 2.11 0.86 -7.76
CA PRO A 411 1.12 -0.02 -8.35
C PRO A 411 1.51 -0.31 -9.80
N GLN A 412 0.83 -1.29 -10.39
CA GLN A 412 0.94 -1.53 -11.82
C GLN A 412 0.35 -0.34 -12.57
N GLN A 413 1.12 0.30 -13.44
CA GLN A 413 0.64 1.45 -14.21
C GLN A 413 0.17 1.02 -15.59
N VAL A 414 -1.02 1.45 -15.98
CA VAL A 414 -1.52 1.31 -17.33
C VAL A 414 -1.13 2.56 -18.11
N VAL A 415 -0.14 2.47 -18.99
CA VAL A 415 0.35 3.60 -19.78
C VAL A 415 -0.20 3.50 -21.20
N GLN A 416 -0.96 4.50 -21.62
CA GLN A 416 -1.41 4.61 -23.00
C GLN A 416 -0.28 5.19 -23.87
N VAL A 417 0.18 4.42 -24.85
CA VAL A 417 1.23 4.81 -25.81
C VAL A 417 0.56 5.08 -27.16
N GLY A 418 0.33 6.35 -27.47
CA GLY A 418 -0.40 6.78 -28.66
C GLY A 418 -1.89 6.39 -28.64
N GLN A 419 -2.58 6.49 -29.78
CA GLN A 419 -4.03 6.26 -29.85
C GLN A 419 -4.47 4.79 -29.72
N LYS A 420 -3.56 3.80 -29.83
CA LYS A 420 -3.96 2.37 -30.02
C LYS A 420 -3.30 1.34 -29.10
N ARG A 421 -2.32 1.68 -28.27
CA ARG A 421 -1.61 0.67 -27.45
C ARG A 421 -1.57 1.03 -25.97
N THR A 422 -2.32 0.28 -25.19
CA THR A 422 -2.23 0.24 -23.73
C THR A 422 -1.09 -0.68 -23.33
N THR A 423 0.02 -0.14 -22.84
CA THR A 423 1.11 -0.94 -22.28
C THR A 423 0.98 -0.99 -20.77
N VAL A 424 0.88 -2.20 -20.21
CA VAL A 424 0.82 -2.39 -18.77
C VAL A 424 2.25 -2.50 -18.23
N ARG A 425 2.66 -1.51 -17.45
CA ARG A 425 3.97 -1.47 -16.80
C ARG A 425 3.90 -2.27 -15.50
N SER A 426 4.75 -3.29 -15.36
CA SER A 426 4.91 -4.08 -14.14
C SER A 426 5.00 -3.16 -12.91
N PRO A 427 4.39 -3.55 -11.77
CA PRO A 427 4.52 -2.81 -10.52
C PRO A 427 5.99 -2.63 -10.14
N PHE A 428 6.28 -1.56 -9.39
CA PHE A 428 7.56 -1.43 -8.71
C PHE A 428 7.50 -2.31 -7.47
N SER A 429 8.02 -3.53 -7.58
CA SER A 429 8.14 -4.47 -6.48
C SER A 429 9.57 -4.58 -5.98
N LEU A 430 9.73 -4.68 -4.65
CA LEU A 430 11.00 -4.92 -3.98
C LEU A 430 11.17 -6.42 -3.75
N HIS A 431 12.40 -6.91 -3.92
CA HIS A 431 12.78 -8.27 -3.53
C HIS A 431 13.08 -8.29 -2.04
N ILE A 432 12.44 -9.19 -1.29
CA ILE A 432 12.78 -9.45 0.11
C ILE A 432 13.80 -10.58 0.11
N PRO A 433 15.01 -10.39 0.70
CA PRO A 433 16.00 -11.45 0.80
C PRO A 433 15.44 -12.69 1.49
N ASP A 434 15.61 -13.86 0.87
CA ASP A 434 15.09 -15.13 1.40
C ASP A 434 15.64 -15.43 2.81
N GLY A 435 16.88 -14.99 3.09
CA GLY A 435 17.52 -15.13 4.40
C GLY A 435 16.84 -14.36 5.55
N TRP A 436 15.89 -13.46 5.28
CA TRP A 436 15.12 -12.79 6.34
C TRP A 436 14.00 -13.67 6.90
N GLY A 437 13.66 -14.78 6.22
CA GLY A 437 12.67 -15.74 6.70
C GLY A 437 11.26 -15.17 6.83
N ILE A 438 10.87 -14.18 6.01
CA ILE A 438 9.54 -13.55 6.04
C ILE A 438 8.59 -14.34 5.13
N PRO A 439 7.57 -15.04 5.66
CA PRO A 439 6.61 -15.78 4.83
C PRO A 439 5.75 -14.88 3.95
N ALA A 440 5.18 -15.46 2.88
CA ALA A 440 4.14 -14.78 2.11
C ALA A 440 2.86 -14.64 2.94
N GLY A 441 2.15 -13.53 2.75
CA GLY A 441 1.00 -13.12 3.54
C GLY A 441 1.36 -12.28 4.77
N THR A 442 2.62 -12.31 5.23
CA THR A 442 3.07 -11.54 6.39
C THR A 442 2.89 -10.04 6.15
N PRO A 443 2.22 -9.32 7.07
CA PRO A 443 2.15 -7.87 7.03
C PRO A 443 3.51 -7.26 7.37
N VAL A 444 3.91 -6.26 6.61
CA VAL A 444 5.17 -5.55 6.80
C VAL A 444 4.97 -4.04 6.61
N ASN A 445 5.81 -3.25 7.26
CA ASN A 445 5.93 -1.83 6.99
C ASN A 445 7.07 -1.63 5.98
N ILE A 446 6.78 -0.96 4.87
CA ILE A 446 7.79 -0.44 3.97
C ILE A 446 8.06 1.00 4.39
N ILE A 447 9.32 1.30 4.64
CA ILE A 447 9.80 2.62 5.06
C ILE A 447 10.75 3.13 3.97
N VAL A 448 10.39 4.25 3.36
CA VAL A 448 11.25 5.00 2.45
C VAL A 448 11.80 6.20 3.20
N GLU A 449 13.11 6.27 3.31
CA GLU A 449 13.85 7.30 4.04
C GLU A 449 14.51 8.22 3.01
N VAL A 450 14.31 9.53 3.13
CA VAL A 450 14.90 10.52 2.23
C VAL A 450 15.64 11.56 3.05
N VAL A 451 16.97 11.56 2.92
CA VAL A 451 17.82 12.55 3.61
C VAL A 451 17.64 13.92 2.92
N PRO A 452 17.55 15.04 3.64
CA PRO A 452 17.52 16.38 3.07
C PRO A 452 18.81 16.72 2.32
N GLU A 453 18.71 17.80 1.55
CA GLU A 453 19.58 18.23 0.43
C GLU A 453 21.08 17.92 0.57
N GLY A 454 21.66 17.40 -0.51
CA GLY A 454 23.11 17.21 -0.69
C GLY A 454 23.74 16.06 0.11
N LYS A 455 23.02 15.44 1.05
CA LYS A 455 23.54 14.35 1.90
C LYS A 455 23.10 12.98 1.41
N LEU A 456 24.04 12.04 1.37
CA LEU A 456 23.75 10.65 0.99
C LEU A 456 23.03 9.91 2.11
N HIS A 457 22.15 8.98 1.73
CA HIS A 457 21.63 8.00 2.68
C HIS A 457 22.76 7.07 3.11
N HIS A 458 22.81 6.68 4.39
CA HIS A 458 23.85 5.79 4.92
C HIS A 458 23.78 4.38 4.32
N THR A 459 22.57 3.93 3.97
CA THR A 459 22.28 2.68 3.26
C THR A 459 21.40 2.98 2.04
N PRO A 460 21.95 3.54 0.95
CA PRO A 460 21.12 3.97 -0.18
C PRO A 460 20.51 2.76 -0.88
N TRP A 461 19.24 2.86 -1.27
CA TRP A 461 18.57 1.83 -2.06
C TRP A 461 19.23 1.69 -3.43
N LEU A 462 19.51 2.84 -4.07
CA LEU A 462 20.22 2.90 -5.33
C LEU A 462 21.70 3.18 -5.06
N ILE A 463 22.51 2.14 -5.13
CA ILE A 463 23.97 2.24 -5.14
C ILE A 463 24.37 2.67 -6.56
N ILE A 464 24.89 3.87 -6.75
CA ILE A 464 25.26 4.41 -8.07
C ILE A 464 26.41 5.42 -7.94
N PRO A 465 27.21 5.67 -9.00
CA PRO A 465 28.19 6.76 -9.01
C PRO A 465 27.51 8.12 -8.82
N SER A 466 28.19 9.07 -8.18
CA SER A 466 27.65 10.42 -7.98
C SER A 466 27.57 11.23 -9.29
N HIS A 467 28.40 10.91 -10.28
CA HIS A 467 28.41 11.54 -11.61
C HIS A 467 28.05 10.52 -12.69
N ALA A 468 26.92 10.73 -13.35
CA ALA A 468 26.40 9.81 -14.37
C ALA A 468 25.52 10.53 -15.41
N GLN A 469 24.63 9.79 -16.08
CA GLN A 469 23.99 10.25 -17.32
C GLN A 469 22.97 11.40 -17.16
N PHE A 470 22.41 11.64 -15.96
CA PHE A 470 21.39 12.69 -15.74
C PHE A 470 21.81 13.64 -14.61
N SER A 471 21.39 14.91 -14.71
CA SER A 471 21.84 15.98 -13.80
C SER A 471 21.45 15.78 -12.33
N ASN A 472 20.37 15.06 -12.05
CA ASN A 472 19.88 14.80 -10.70
C ASN A 472 20.20 13.36 -10.23
N PHE A 473 21.13 12.67 -10.89
CA PHE A 473 21.39 11.26 -10.60
C PHE A 473 21.88 11.04 -9.17
N ALA A 474 22.71 11.95 -8.64
CA ALA A 474 23.20 11.92 -7.26
C ALA A 474 22.07 12.06 -6.22
N GLU A 475 21.00 12.81 -6.53
CA GLU A 475 19.88 13.04 -5.61
C GLU A 475 19.18 11.74 -5.21
N LEU A 476 19.20 10.72 -6.08
CA LEU A 476 18.57 9.44 -5.78
C LEU A 476 19.35 8.59 -4.77
N LYS A 477 20.62 8.94 -4.49
CA LYS A 477 21.41 8.33 -3.41
C LYS A 477 20.96 8.79 -2.02
N ARG A 478 20.04 9.76 -1.95
CA ARG A 478 19.38 10.22 -0.72
C ARG A 478 18.28 9.26 -0.24
N LEU A 479 17.86 8.33 -1.11
CA LEU A 479 16.78 7.37 -0.86
C LEU A 479 17.34 6.11 -0.18
N GLY A 480 16.85 5.80 1.01
CA GLY A 480 16.94 4.49 1.66
C GLY A 480 15.59 3.79 1.62
N ILE A 481 15.59 2.46 1.51
CA ILE A 481 14.36 1.66 1.65
C ILE A 481 14.60 0.56 2.68
N ARG A 482 13.77 0.51 3.71
CA ARG A 482 13.80 -0.49 4.77
C ARG A 482 12.45 -1.18 4.89
N VAL A 483 12.46 -2.45 5.27
CA VAL A 483 11.25 -3.19 5.62
C VAL A 483 11.30 -3.51 7.10
N GLU A 484 10.20 -3.28 7.80
CA GLU A 484 9.99 -3.72 9.18
C GLU A 484 8.90 -4.77 9.24
N TRP A 485 9.12 -5.79 10.07
CA TRP A 485 8.14 -6.86 10.27
C TRP A 485 8.20 -7.34 11.71
N TYR A 486 7.07 -7.84 12.19
CA TYR A 486 6.93 -8.35 13.54
C TYR A 486 6.98 -9.87 13.53
N VAL A 487 7.86 -10.45 14.35
CA VAL A 487 7.98 -11.90 14.49
C VAL A 487 8.35 -12.25 15.92
N ASN A 488 7.63 -13.21 16.51
CA ASN A 488 7.86 -13.73 17.86
C ASN A 488 7.96 -12.63 18.94
N GLY A 489 7.05 -11.66 18.92
CA GLY A 489 7.06 -10.59 19.92
C GLY A 489 7.98 -9.41 19.60
N ILE A 490 8.82 -9.50 18.56
CA ILE A 490 9.93 -8.57 18.31
C ILE A 490 9.79 -7.94 16.93
N TRP A 491 9.93 -6.62 16.88
CA TRP A 491 10.08 -5.89 15.62
C TRP A 491 11.48 -6.09 15.05
N LYS A 492 11.54 -6.59 13.82
CA LYS A 492 12.77 -6.70 13.03
C LYS A 492 12.74 -5.68 11.90
N SER A 493 13.91 -5.30 11.43
CA SER A 493 14.03 -4.44 10.26
C SER A 493 15.26 -4.73 9.43
N GLY A 494 15.19 -4.45 8.13
CA GLY A 494 16.31 -4.64 7.21
C GLY A 494 16.23 -3.71 6.01
N TYR A 495 17.37 -3.12 5.63
CA TYR A 495 17.46 -2.29 4.42
C TYR A 495 17.49 -3.17 3.17
N ILE A 496 16.77 -2.73 2.15
CA ILE A 496 16.81 -3.32 0.81
C ILE A 496 17.70 -2.43 -0.05
N GLN A 497 18.64 -3.05 -0.76
CA GLN A 497 19.45 -2.39 -1.78
C GLN A 497 19.13 -3.02 -3.14
N GLN A 498 19.13 -2.21 -4.19
CA GLN A 498 18.83 -2.68 -5.53
C GLN A 498 20.01 -3.50 -6.09
N GLU A 499 19.80 -4.80 -6.24
CA GLU A 499 20.71 -5.68 -6.96
C GLU A 499 20.61 -5.45 -8.48
N GLY A 500 21.72 -5.59 -9.22
CA GLY A 500 21.71 -5.55 -10.68
C GLY A 500 21.46 -4.16 -11.28
N MET A 501 22.26 -3.17 -10.88
CA MET A 501 22.17 -1.76 -11.28
C MET A 501 22.14 -1.50 -12.80
N PHE A 502 22.88 -2.29 -13.57
CA PHE A 502 23.14 -2.06 -15.00
C PHE A 502 22.18 -2.76 -15.96
N VAL A 503 21.00 -3.18 -15.49
CA VAL A 503 19.94 -3.65 -16.39
C VAL A 503 19.42 -2.45 -17.21
N SER A 504 19.94 -2.30 -18.42
CA SER A 504 19.50 -1.30 -19.38
C SER A 504 18.05 -1.55 -19.81
N ILE A 505 17.26 -0.48 -19.95
CA ILE A 505 15.84 -0.54 -20.35
C ILE A 505 15.68 -0.88 -21.85
N ARG A 506 16.76 -1.15 -22.61
CA ARG A 506 16.77 -1.41 -24.06
C ARG A 506 15.62 -2.30 -24.59
N SER A 507 15.06 -3.19 -23.76
CA SER A 507 13.96 -4.09 -24.13
C SER A 507 12.52 -3.56 -23.97
N LYS A 508 12.27 -2.37 -23.39
CA LYS A 508 10.88 -1.91 -23.15
C LYS A 508 10.37 -0.97 -24.24
N VAL A 509 9.31 -1.40 -24.95
CA VAL A 509 8.54 -0.65 -25.96
C VAL A 509 8.21 0.79 -25.53
N LEU A 510 8.02 1.00 -24.23
CA LEU A 510 7.67 2.30 -23.61
C LEU A 510 8.67 3.43 -23.86
N TYR A 511 9.94 3.14 -24.15
CA TYR A 511 11.00 4.16 -24.21
C TYR A 511 11.59 4.34 -25.60
N LYS A 512 11.04 3.67 -26.62
CA LYS A 512 11.50 3.80 -28.01
C LYS A 512 11.15 5.19 -28.57
N GLY A 513 12.10 5.83 -29.24
CA GLY A 513 11.89 7.11 -29.95
C GLY A 513 12.61 8.33 -29.35
N PHE A 514 13.26 8.18 -28.19
CA PHE A 514 14.00 9.29 -27.55
C PHE A 514 15.52 9.02 -27.55
N PRO A 515 16.38 9.98 -27.96
CA PRO A 515 17.83 9.83 -27.91
C PRO A 515 18.39 9.49 -26.52
N GLU A 516 17.70 9.92 -25.46
CA GLU A 516 18.06 9.69 -24.05
C GLU A 516 17.82 8.24 -23.63
N SER A 517 16.89 7.54 -24.28
CA SER A 517 16.41 6.21 -23.87
C SER A 517 17.52 5.16 -23.79
N LYS A 518 18.56 5.29 -24.62
CA LYS A 518 19.73 4.38 -24.62
C LYS A 518 20.57 4.47 -23.34
N TYR A 519 20.42 5.53 -22.54
CA TYR A 519 21.18 5.77 -21.31
C TYR A 519 20.35 5.55 -20.04
N ILE A 520 19.04 5.27 -20.16
CA ILE A 520 18.18 5.12 -18.99
C ILE A 520 18.40 3.73 -18.37
N LEU A 521 18.86 3.73 -17.12
CA LEU A 521 18.97 2.52 -16.30
C LEU A 521 17.62 2.25 -15.62
N GLN A 522 17.22 0.97 -15.54
CA GLN A 522 15.92 0.61 -14.95
C GLN A 522 15.82 1.04 -13.48
N ALA A 523 16.92 0.88 -12.74
CA ALA A 523 16.98 1.24 -11.33
C ALA A 523 16.83 2.76 -11.13
N TYR A 524 17.49 3.56 -11.96
CA TYR A 524 17.35 5.01 -11.99
C TYR A 524 15.90 5.44 -12.27
N ALA A 525 15.29 4.91 -13.33
CA ALA A 525 13.90 5.25 -13.68
C ALA A 525 12.90 4.90 -12.56
N ARG A 526 13.15 3.82 -11.82
CA ARG A 526 12.33 3.41 -10.66
C ARG A 526 12.55 4.32 -9.44
N ALA A 527 13.80 4.65 -9.11
CA ALA A 527 14.09 5.60 -8.03
C ALA A 527 13.47 6.97 -8.32
N MET A 528 13.60 7.46 -9.56
CA MET A 528 12.96 8.68 -10.03
C MET A 528 11.45 8.63 -9.83
N GLU A 529 10.81 7.57 -10.30
CA GLU A 529 9.35 7.41 -10.17
C GLU A 529 8.89 7.43 -8.71
N LEU A 530 9.58 6.69 -7.84
CA LEU A 530 9.29 6.68 -6.41
C LEU A 530 9.48 8.05 -5.78
N PHE A 531 10.62 8.70 -6.04
CA PHE A 531 10.91 10.03 -5.52
C PHE A 531 9.86 11.05 -5.99
N SER A 532 9.54 11.07 -7.28
CA SER A 532 8.53 11.96 -7.85
C SER A 532 7.14 11.72 -7.27
N ALA A 533 6.78 10.45 -7.02
CA ALA A 533 5.50 10.11 -6.41
C ALA A 533 5.43 10.59 -4.95
N LEU A 534 6.46 10.29 -4.14
CA LEU A 534 6.49 10.64 -2.72
C LEU A 534 6.59 12.14 -2.46
N TYR A 535 7.21 12.92 -3.35
CA TYR A 535 7.27 14.38 -3.22
C TYR A 535 6.27 15.13 -4.10
N ARG A 536 5.41 14.40 -4.83
CA ARG A 536 4.48 14.97 -5.81
C ARG A 536 5.16 15.97 -6.75
N VAL A 537 6.34 15.61 -7.25
CA VAL A 537 7.24 16.50 -7.99
C VAL A 537 6.55 17.05 -9.24
N GLN A 538 6.63 18.37 -9.41
CA GLN A 538 6.26 19.06 -10.63
C GLN A 538 7.55 19.53 -11.33
N TYR A 539 7.82 18.93 -12.48
CA TYR A 539 9.02 19.24 -13.26
C TYR A 539 8.85 20.51 -14.09
N GLN A 540 9.85 21.38 -14.08
CA GLN A 540 9.89 22.63 -14.83
C GLN A 540 10.89 22.56 -15.99
N PRO A 541 10.51 22.90 -17.24
CA PRO A 541 9.15 23.31 -17.66
C PRO A 541 8.16 22.13 -17.83
N ALA A 542 8.65 20.89 -17.92
CA ALA A 542 7.81 19.70 -18.07
C ALA A 542 8.56 18.43 -17.65
N ALA A 543 7.86 17.36 -17.30
CA ALA A 543 8.52 16.07 -17.00
C ALA A 543 9.38 15.58 -18.19
N PRO A 544 10.48 14.84 -17.94
CA PRO A 544 11.29 14.28 -19.03
C PRO A 544 10.41 13.43 -19.96
N ARG A 545 10.59 13.55 -21.27
CA ARG A 545 9.72 12.88 -22.27
C ARG A 545 9.71 11.35 -22.13
N TRP A 546 10.82 10.79 -21.67
CA TRP A 546 10.97 9.35 -21.41
C TRP A 546 10.37 8.94 -20.06
N PHE A 547 10.05 9.89 -19.19
CA PHE A 547 9.56 9.63 -17.85
C PHE A 547 8.05 9.35 -17.91
N PRO A 548 7.59 8.20 -17.41
CA PRO A 548 6.18 7.87 -17.42
C PRO A 548 5.39 8.82 -16.50
N PRO A 549 4.06 8.89 -16.66
CA PRO A 549 3.22 9.59 -15.71
C PRO A 549 3.52 9.13 -14.28
N ILE A 550 3.67 10.10 -13.37
CA ILE A 550 4.00 9.82 -11.96
C ILE A 550 2.91 8.93 -11.37
N ALA A 551 3.31 7.90 -10.62
CA ALA A 551 2.36 7.05 -9.93
C ALA A 551 1.53 7.88 -8.95
N ASN A 552 0.21 7.75 -9.08
CA ASN A 552 -0.72 8.36 -8.16
C ASN A 552 -0.59 7.67 -6.80
N VAL A 553 0.00 8.36 -5.83
CA VAL A 553 0.09 7.90 -4.44
C VAL A 553 -0.81 8.79 -3.58
N ASN A 554 -1.56 8.17 -2.67
CA ASN A 554 -2.28 8.92 -1.65
C ASN A 554 -1.28 9.23 -0.53
N LEU A 555 -0.96 10.49 -0.35
CA LEU A 555 0.08 10.90 0.60
C LEU A 555 -0.53 11.73 1.71
N THR A 556 -0.34 11.27 2.93
CA THR A 556 -0.79 11.93 4.14
C THR A 556 0.43 12.33 4.95
N GLU A 557 0.60 13.62 5.20
CA GLU A 557 1.63 14.14 6.08
C GLU A 557 1.09 14.22 7.50
N VAL A 558 1.86 13.69 8.44
CA VAL A 558 1.53 13.65 9.86
C VAL A 558 2.60 14.41 10.61
N ALA A 559 2.20 15.54 11.21
CA ALA A 559 3.07 16.36 12.03
C ALA A 559 2.48 16.47 13.43
N TYR A 560 3.30 16.26 14.46
CA TYR A 560 2.87 16.50 15.84
C TYR A 560 3.24 17.92 16.24
N SER A 561 2.23 18.76 16.43
CA SER A 561 2.42 20.09 17.02
C SER A 561 2.58 19.92 18.53
N HIS A 562 3.83 19.89 18.99
CA HIS A 562 4.14 19.76 20.41
C HIS A 562 3.51 20.89 21.25
N LEU A 563 3.50 22.13 20.74
CA LEU A 563 2.91 23.28 21.41
C LEU A 563 1.38 23.19 21.55
N LYS A 564 0.71 22.67 20.51
CA LYS A 564 -0.75 22.49 20.53
C LYS A 564 -1.18 21.13 21.09
N GLN A 565 -0.22 20.24 21.37
CA GLN A 565 -0.42 18.83 21.68
C GLN A 565 -1.40 18.15 20.70
N GLN A 566 -1.23 18.44 19.41
CA GLN A 566 -2.15 18.01 18.37
C GLN A 566 -1.43 17.34 17.22
N LEU A 567 -2.00 16.23 16.76
CA LEU A 567 -1.62 15.62 15.49
C LEU A 567 -2.28 16.41 14.36
N GLN A 568 -1.47 17.02 13.52
CA GLN A 568 -1.90 17.64 12.27
C GLN A 568 -1.75 16.62 11.15
N ILE A 569 -2.87 16.34 10.48
CA ILE A 569 -2.93 15.47 9.31
C ILE A 569 -3.21 16.37 8.10
N SER A 570 -2.27 16.44 7.18
CA SER A 570 -2.36 17.28 5.97
C SER A 570 -1.99 16.48 4.73
N LYS A 571 -2.21 17.07 3.54
CA LYS A 571 -1.59 16.59 2.31
C LYS A 571 -0.32 17.41 2.11
N PRO A 572 0.84 16.78 1.85
CA PRO A 572 2.05 17.54 1.60
C PRO A 572 1.95 18.28 0.27
N GLU A 573 2.55 19.46 0.25
CA GLU A 573 2.60 20.32 -0.92
C GLU A 573 3.51 19.72 -2.02
N PRO A 574 3.13 19.85 -3.30
CA PRO A 574 4.01 19.51 -4.42
C PRO A 574 5.28 20.36 -4.41
N ILE A 575 6.43 19.74 -4.69
CA ILE A 575 7.68 20.48 -4.90
C ILE A 575 7.94 20.72 -6.39
N GLN A 576 8.58 21.85 -6.70
CA GLN A 576 9.02 22.20 -8.05
C GLN A 576 10.49 21.82 -8.23
N LEU A 577 10.81 21.03 -9.25
CA LEU A 577 12.18 20.66 -9.57
C LEU A 577 12.51 20.90 -11.04
N PRO A 578 13.76 21.23 -11.38
CA PRO A 578 14.17 21.32 -12.77
C PRO A 578 14.07 19.94 -13.45
N THR A 579 13.72 19.95 -14.73
CA THR A 579 13.70 18.74 -15.55
C THR A 579 15.10 18.14 -15.65
N PRO A 580 15.30 16.86 -15.27
CA PRO A 580 16.58 16.19 -15.44
C PRO A 580 17.01 16.18 -16.91
N TRP A 581 18.19 16.71 -17.18
CA TRP A 581 18.76 16.75 -18.52
C TRP A 581 19.92 15.76 -18.64
N LEU A 582 20.17 15.31 -19.87
CA LEU A 582 21.18 14.31 -20.17
C LEU A 582 22.58 14.96 -20.17
N VAL A 583 23.44 14.53 -19.25
CA VAL A 583 24.74 15.14 -18.96
C VAL A 583 25.76 14.84 -20.07
N HIS A 584 26.50 15.85 -20.52
CA HIS A 584 27.56 15.66 -21.51
C HIS A 584 28.77 14.90 -20.91
N PRO A 585 29.43 13.97 -21.63
CA PRO A 585 30.56 13.20 -21.09
C PRO A 585 31.68 14.05 -20.51
N THR A 586 32.00 15.17 -21.15
CA THR A 586 33.03 16.11 -20.67
C THR A 586 32.68 16.76 -19.33
N HIS A 587 31.39 16.95 -19.03
CA HIS A 587 30.95 17.46 -17.72
C HIS A 587 31.26 16.45 -16.62
N ASN A 588 30.92 15.18 -16.84
CA ASN A 588 31.25 14.11 -15.89
C ASN A 588 32.76 13.89 -15.78
N HIS A 589 33.50 13.97 -16.89
CA HIS A 589 34.96 13.89 -16.87
C HIS A 589 35.55 15.01 -15.99
N LYS A 590 35.17 16.26 -16.24
CA LYS A 590 35.61 17.40 -15.44
C LYS A 590 35.27 17.23 -13.96
N ALA A 591 34.04 16.83 -13.63
CA ALA A 591 33.64 16.61 -12.23
C ALA A 591 34.47 15.52 -11.54
N LEU A 592 34.84 14.46 -12.26
CA LEU A 592 35.71 13.40 -11.74
C LEU A 592 37.15 13.91 -11.53
N VAL A 593 37.71 14.64 -12.50
CA VAL A 593 39.07 15.21 -12.39
C VAL A 593 39.14 16.25 -11.27
N ASP A 594 38.16 17.15 -11.18
CA ASP A 594 38.09 18.19 -10.15
C ASP A 594 38.03 17.56 -8.75
N ARG A 595 37.33 16.43 -8.59
CA ARG A 595 37.15 15.76 -7.29
C ARG A 595 38.35 14.90 -6.87
N PHE A 596 38.93 14.14 -7.80
CA PHE A 596 39.98 13.15 -7.48
C PHE A 596 41.40 13.63 -7.82
N GLY A 597 41.52 14.71 -8.59
CA GLY A 597 42.80 15.31 -8.97
C GLY A 597 43.73 14.32 -9.66
N ARG A 598 45.00 14.35 -9.27
CA ARG A 598 46.07 13.51 -9.86
C ARG A 598 45.95 12.02 -9.54
N ASN A 599 45.07 11.64 -8.62
CA ASN A 599 44.91 10.24 -8.17
C ASN A 599 43.97 9.43 -9.08
N LEU A 600 43.39 10.07 -10.10
CA LEU A 600 42.47 9.46 -11.05
C LEU A 600 43.09 9.45 -12.43
N ILE A 601 43.28 8.25 -12.99
CA ILE A 601 43.60 8.13 -14.40
C ILE A 601 42.30 7.90 -15.17
N THR A 602 42.05 8.72 -16.19
CA THR A 602 40.87 8.60 -17.06
C THR A 602 41.26 8.04 -18.42
N GLY A 603 40.33 7.31 -19.03
CA GLY A 603 40.43 6.85 -20.40
C GLY A 603 40.97 5.43 -20.59
N LYS A 604 41.94 5.25 -21.50
CA LYS A 604 42.51 3.93 -21.82
C LYS A 604 43.04 3.26 -20.55
N LYS A 605 43.03 1.93 -20.56
CA LYS A 605 43.73 1.18 -19.53
C LYS A 605 45.21 1.60 -19.54
N PRO A 606 45.77 2.07 -18.42
CA PRO A 606 47.20 2.33 -18.34
C PRO A 606 48.00 1.03 -18.56
N ASP A 607 49.14 1.11 -19.24
CA ASP A 607 49.99 -0.07 -19.46
C ASP A 607 50.57 -0.60 -18.14
N ASN A 608 50.76 0.28 -17.16
CA ASN A 608 51.40 0.02 -15.86
C ASN A 608 50.44 0.19 -14.66
N VAL A 609 49.22 -0.36 -14.71
CA VAL A 609 48.30 -0.30 -13.56
C VAL A 609 48.80 -1.21 -12.42
N PHE A 610 49.69 -0.62 -11.63
CA PHE A 610 49.97 -0.81 -10.21
C PHE A 610 50.39 -2.24 -9.81
N SER A 611 51.68 -2.54 -9.99
CA SER A 611 52.38 -3.50 -9.14
C SER A 611 52.40 -2.94 -7.71
N GLY A 612 51.39 -3.28 -6.91
CA GLY A 612 51.32 -2.89 -5.50
C GLY A 612 52.58 -3.36 -4.79
N HIS A 613 53.34 -2.41 -4.22
CA HIS A 613 54.63 -2.60 -3.55
C HIS A 613 55.69 -3.37 -4.37
N LEU A 614 56.88 -2.77 -4.51
CA LEU A 614 58.06 -3.45 -5.07
C LEU A 614 58.38 -4.79 -4.36
N ASP A 615 57.79 -5.04 -3.18
CA ASP A 615 58.03 -6.22 -2.35
C ASP A 615 56.92 -7.30 -2.39
N GLN A 616 55.82 -7.12 -3.15
CA GLN A 616 54.79 -8.16 -3.32
C GLN A 616 54.56 -8.52 -4.80
N PRO A 617 55.30 -9.51 -5.36
CA PRO A 617 55.34 -9.79 -6.80
C PRO A 617 54.06 -10.38 -7.43
N ARG A 618 52.91 -10.39 -6.76
CA ARG A 618 51.70 -11.11 -7.21
C ARG A 618 50.35 -10.45 -6.93
N ALA A 619 50.30 -9.16 -6.61
CA ALA A 619 49.02 -8.45 -6.62
C ALA A 619 48.48 -8.45 -8.07
N SER A 620 47.32 -9.10 -8.28
CA SER A 620 46.76 -9.34 -9.60
C SER A 620 46.44 -8.02 -10.31
N MET A 621 47.14 -7.72 -11.41
CA MET A 621 46.89 -6.54 -12.24
C MET A 621 45.39 -6.36 -12.51
N ARG A 622 44.86 -5.18 -12.16
CA ARG A 622 43.45 -4.86 -12.36
C ARG A 622 43.08 -4.94 -13.85
N LYS A 623 42.12 -5.81 -14.18
CA LYS A 623 41.70 -6.08 -15.57
C LYS A 623 40.52 -5.22 -16.06
N ALA A 624 39.89 -4.47 -15.17
CA ALA A 624 38.66 -3.71 -15.45
C ALA A 624 38.76 -2.29 -14.86
N CYS A 625 38.09 -1.31 -15.49
CA CYS A 625 37.98 0.05 -14.94
C CYS A 625 37.14 0.06 -13.65
N ASP A 626 37.13 1.18 -12.92
CA ASP A 626 36.45 1.28 -11.61
C ASP A 626 34.99 0.83 -11.62
N VAL A 627 34.24 1.31 -12.62
CA VAL A 627 32.82 0.98 -12.77
C VAL A 627 32.63 -0.51 -13.02
N CYS A 628 33.41 -1.06 -13.94
CA CYS A 628 33.34 -2.46 -14.33
C CYS A 628 33.78 -3.39 -13.19
N PHE A 629 34.86 -3.06 -12.48
CA PHE A 629 35.39 -3.83 -11.37
C PHE A 629 34.36 -4.02 -10.26
N LEU A 630 33.72 -2.92 -9.85
CA LEU A 630 32.74 -2.95 -8.77
C LEU A 630 31.38 -3.54 -9.15
N THR A 631 31.07 -3.57 -10.45
CA THR A 631 29.88 -4.27 -10.92
C THR A 631 30.03 -5.80 -10.79
N LEU A 632 31.27 -6.30 -10.73
CA LEU A 632 31.60 -7.73 -10.68
C LEU A 632 31.67 -8.32 -9.28
N ASP A 633 31.86 -7.49 -8.24
CA ASP A 633 32.14 -7.95 -6.88
C ASP A 633 30.89 -8.44 -6.10
N GLY A 634 29.73 -8.46 -6.76
CA GLY A 634 28.44 -8.82 -6.15
C GLY A 634 28.11 -10.32 -6.15
N ASP A 635 28.70 -11.13 -7.02
CA ASP A 635 28.46 -12.58 -7.04
C ASP A 635 29.51 -13.30 -7.89
N LYS A 636 30.11 -14.37 -7.34
CA LYS A 636 30.80 -15.53 -7.97
C LYS A 636 30.97 -15.54 -9.51
N VAL A 637 31.54 -14.53 -10.13
CA VAL A 637 31.99 -14.58 -11.53
C VAL A 637 33.48 -14.82 -11.53
N ILE A 638 33.85 -16.04 -11.90
CA ILE A 638 35.22 -16.47 -12.17
C ILE A 638 35.79 -15.53 -13.24
N ALA A 639 36.57 -14.54 -12.81
CA ALA A 639 37.27 -13.57 -13.65
C ALA A 639 38.45 -14.21 -14.42
N ARG A 640 38.22 -15.34 -15.09
CA ARG A 640 39.27 -15.99 -15.88
C ARG A 640 39.42 -15.37 -17.27
N ASP A 641 38.36 -14.88 -17.92
CA ASP A 641 38.49 -14.33 -19.29
C ASP A 641 37.63 -13.08 -19.55
N ARG A 642 38.30 -11.92 -19.66
CA ARG A 642 38.02 -10.64 -20.39
C ARG A 642 36.58 -10.10 -20.61
N ASN A 643 35.53 -10.77 -20.19
CA ASN A 643 34.14 -10.55 -20.60
C ASN A 643 33.24 -10.33 -19.37
N ILE A 644 32.62 -9.16 -19.27
CA ILE A 644 31.64 -8.86 -18.21
C ILE A 644 30.28 -9.28 -18.70
N GLU A 645 29.60 -10.15 -17.99
CA GLU A 645 28.31 -10.69 -18.43
C GLU A 645 27.14 -9.82 -17.93
N LEU A 646 26.52 -9.03 -18.83
CA LEU A 646 25.26 -8.36 -18.55
C LEU A 646 24.12 -9.36 -18.73
N ARG A 647 23.37 -9.65 -17.66
CA ARG A 647 22.07 -10.30 -17.79
C ARG A 647 21.08 -9.31 -18.40
N THR A 648 20.94 -9.34 -19.72
CA THR A 648 19.93 -8.58 -20.45
C THR A 648 18.56 -9.22 -20.24
N SER A 649 17.91 -8.79 -19.16
CA SER A 649 16.53 -9.12 -18.77
C SER A 649 16.29 -10.55 -18.22
N ALA A 650 15.56 -10.60 -17.11
CA ALA A 650 15.01 -11.84 -16.55
C ALA A 650 14.00 -12.55 -17.47
N PHE A 651 13.57 -11.90 -18.57
CA PHE A 651 12.54 -12.43 -19.47
C PHE A 651 13.12 -13.12 -20.71
N THR A 652 14.29 -12.72 -21.19
CA THR A 652 14.92 -13.31 -22.39
C THR A 652 15.95 -14.37 -22.06
N GLY A 653 16.45 -14.43 -20.82
CA GLY A 653 17.46 -15.42 -20.39
C GLY A 653 18.83 -15.28 -21.07
N LYS A 654 18.95 -14.44 -22.11
CA LYS A 654 20.21 -14.15 -22.81
C LYS A 654 21.04 -13.19 -21.97
N SER A 655 22.24 -13.62 -21.60
CA SER A 655 23.29 -12.73 -21.14
C SER A 655 24.05 -12.18 -22.34
N GLU A 656 24.23 -10.86 -22.40
CA GLU A 656 25.14 -10.23 -23.34
C GLU A 656 26.46 -9.96 -22.61
N ARG A 657 27.57 -10.40 -23.19
CA ARG A 657 28.91 -10.15 -22.62
C ARG A 657 29.47 -8.85 -23.18
N TYR A 658 29.77 -7.91 -22.30
CA TYR A 658 30.40 -6.63 -22.58
C TYR A 658 31.84 -6.67 -22.07
N PRO A 659 32.84 -6.83 -22.94
CA PRO A 659 34.21 -6.72 -22.49
C PRO A 659 34.50 -5.26 -22.06
N CYS A 660 35.35 -5.08 -21.05
CA CYS A 660 35.81 -3.74 -20.63
C CYS A 660 36.86 -3.22 -21.63
N ILE A 661 36.43 -3.01 -22.88
CA ILE A 661 37.24 -2.45 -23.96
C ILE A 661 36.87 -0.98 -24.09
N PRO A 662 37.76 -0.05 -23.71
CA PRO A 662 37.52 1.37 -23.93
C PRO A 662 37.47 1.65 -25.44
N GLU A 663 36.40 2.30 -25.88
CA GLU A 663 36.25 2.84 -27.23
C GLU A 663 36.31 4.37 -27.14
N LEU A 664 36.81 5.04 -28.18
CA LEU A 664 36.80 6.49 -28.23
C LEU A 664 35.38 6.97 -28.61
N VAL A 665 34.69 7.61 -27.67
CA VAL A 665 33.32 8.13 -27.84
C VAL A 665 33.29 9.57 -27.38
N ASP A 666 32.87 10.48 -28.27
CA ASP A 666 32.81 11.93 -28.01
C ASP A 666 34.15 12.50 -27.48
N GLY A 667 35.28 11.97 -27.96
CA GLY A 667 36.63 12.39 -27.57
C GLY A 667 37.18 11.72 -26.31
N GLU A 668 36.41 10.85 -25.66
CA GLU A 668 36.77 10.21 -24.39
C GLU A 668 36.87 8.68 -24.53
N TRP A 669 37.86 8.07 -23.90
CA TRP A 669 37.99 6.61 -23.87
C TRP A 669 37.05 6.01 -22.83
N SER A 670 36.02 5.32 -23.30
CA SER A 670 34.94 4.80 -22.46
C SER A 670 34.51 3.41 -22.91
N CYS A 671 34.49 2.45 -21.98
CA CYS A 671 33.89 1.15 -22.26
C CYS A 671 32.36 1.27 -22.28
N LYS A 672 31.66 0.28 -22.84
CA LYS A 672 30.20 0.31 -22.99
C LYS A 672 29.44 0.59 -21.67
N PHE A 673 29.94 0.16 -20.51
CA PHE A 673 29.36 0.50 -19.20
C PHE A 673 29.53 1.98 -18.84
N CYS A 674 30.75 2.49 -18.96
CA CYS A 674 31.05 3.91 -18.70
C CYS A 674 30.31 4.83 -19.70
N GLN A 675 30.07 4.36 -20.94
CA GLN A 675 29.26 5.06 -21.93
C GLN A 675 27.78 5.16 -21.50
N LEU A 676 27.21 4.11 -20.88
CA LEU A 676 25.83 4.18 -20.33
C LEU A 676 25.71 5.27 -19.25
N LEU A 677 26.77 5.48 -18.49
CA LEU A 677 26.89 6.51 -17.46
C LEU A 677 27.40 7.86 -18.02
N ARG A 678 27.66 7.95 -19.33
CA ARG A 678 28.23 9.13 -20.00
C ARG A 678 29.48 9.67 -19.30
N ARG A 679 30.48 8.82 -19.06
CA ARG A 679 31.77 9.20 -18.45
C ARG A 679 32.93 8.42 -19.07
N PRO A 680 34.18 8.89 -18.97
CA PRO A 680 35.34 8.07 -19.35
C PRO A 680 35.48 6.87 -18.41
N CYS A 681 36.22 5.85 -18.86
CA CYS A 681 36.75 4.84 -17.96
C CYS A 681 37.64 5.51 -16.92
N THR A 682 37.59 5.05 -15.67
CA THR A 682 38.46 5.54 -14.61
C THR A 682 39.25 4.39 -13.99
N TRP A 683 40.45 4.73 -13.52
CA TRP A 683 41.38 3.80 -12.90
C TRP A 683 42.00 4.48 -11.66
N THR A 684 41.63 4.01 -10.48
CA THR A 684 42.24 4.41 -9.21
C THR A 684 43.20 3.36 -8.63
N HIS A 685 44.15 3.82 -7.82
CA HIS A 685 45.12 2.99 -7.08
C HIS A 685 44.47 2.34 -5.86
N GLU A 686 44.64 1.02 -5.65
CA GLU A 686 44.01 0.25 -4.57
C GLU A 686 44.20 0.89 -3.17
N ASP A 687 45.41 1.36 -2.87
CA ASP A 687 45.74 1.98 -1.58
C ASP A 687 45.09 3.36 -1.34
N HIS A 688 44.77 4.10 -2.40
CA HIS A 688 44.05 5.38 -2.30
C HIS A 688 42.53 5.18 -2.24
N VAL A 689 42.07 3.96 -2.46
CA VAL A 689 40.67 3.60 -2.30
C VAL A 689 40.38 3.27 -0.84
N SER A 690 40.56 4.27 0.03
CA SER A 690 39.93 4.26 1.34
C SER A 690 38.43 4.00 1.18
N ARG A 691 37.77 3.40 2.19
CA ARG A 691 36.32 3.14 2.20
C ARG A 691 35.48 4.35 1.77
N ASN A 692 35.99 5.58 1.93
CA ASN A 692 35.34 6.83 1.57
C ASN A 692 35.53 7.21 0.08
N GLY A 693 36.66 6.88 -0.55
CA GLY A 693 36.89 7.13 -1.99
C GLY A 693 36.05 6.24 -2.90
N TRP A 694 35.77 5.00 -2.47
CA TRP A 694 34.81 4.10 -3.11
C TRP A 694 33.40 4.69 -3.16
N GLN A 695 33.08 5.62 -2.25
CA GLN A 695 31.72 6.11 -2.08
C GLN A 695 31.21 7.01 -3.19
N ASP A 696 32.13 7.79 -3.73
CA ASP A 696 31.85 8.73 -4.80
C ASP A 696 32.01 8.11 -6.18
N LEU A 697 32.93 7.13 -6.29
CA LEU A 697 33.07 6.34 -7.50
C LEU A 697 31.89 5.38 -7.70
N LEU A 698 31.29 4.80 -6.63
CA LEU A 698 30.13 3.90 -6.73
C LEU A 698 29.29 3.65 -5.42
N LEU A 699 29.90 3.60 -4.23
CA LEU A 699 29.36 3.30 -2.86
C LEU A 699 28.83 1.88 -2.56
N GLN A 700 29.72 0.93 -2.22
CA GLN A 700 29.39 -0.22 -1.37
C GLN A 700 29.38 0.19 0.12
N SER A 701 28.34 -0.19 0.88
CA SER A 701 28.42 -0.29 2.35
C SER A 701 27.80 -1.58 2.87
N CYS A 702 28.57 -2.29 3.71
CA CYS A 702 28.24 -3.39 4.63
C CYS A 702 27.34 -4.54 4.15
N SER A 703 27.92 -5.53 3.45
CA SER A 703 27.35 -6.88 3.35
C SER A 703 27.63 -7.77 4.59
N LYS A 704 28.29 -7.25 5.64
CA LYS A 704 28.54 -8.00 6.89
C LYS A 704 28.19 -7.14 8.10
N GLY A 705 27.01 -7.34 8.70
CA GLY A 705 26.76 -6.95 10.09
C GLY A 705 25.44 -6.26 10.48
N CYS A 706 24.43 -6.12 9.62
CA CYS A 706 23.19 -5.44 10.02
C CYS A 706 22.10 -6.40 10.52
N LEU A 707 22.32 -6.97 11.71
CA LEU A 707 21.29 -7.47 12.61
C LEU A 707 21.64 -6.91 14.00
N HIS A 708 21.21 -5.69 14.29
CA HIS A 708 21.33 -5.15 15.65
C HIS A 708 20.28 -5.82 16.53
N ILE A 709 20.68 -6.89 17.20
CA ILE A 709 19.97 -7.44 18.35
C ILE A 709 20.46 -6.65 19.56
N LYS A 710 19.61 -5.78 20.13
CA LYS A 710 19.78 -5.29 21.51
C LYS A 710 18.89 -6.15 22.40
N GLY A 711 19.50 -7.08 23.13
CA GLY A 711 18.85 -7.97 24.11
C GLY A 711 19.83 -9.07 24.52
N PRO A 712 19.84 -9.48 25.80
CA PRO A 712 20.91 -10.31 26.37
C PRO A 712 20.95 -11.69 25.73
N SER A 713 22.17 -12.20 25.60
CA SER A 713 22.50 -13.51 25.05
C SER A 713 21.67 -14.63 25.66
N LEU A 714 20.96 -15.39 24.82
CA LEU A 714 20.59 -16.77 25.10
C LEU A 714 21.05 -17.62 23.92
N LEU A 715 22.08 -18.42 24.21
CA LEU A 715 22.56 -19.56 23.43
C LEU A 715 21.55 -20.72 23.51
N SER A 716 21.77 -21.70 22.64
CA SER A 716 21.00 -22.95 22.38
C SER A 716 19.87 -22.77 21.36
N THR A 717 19.86 -23.48 20.23
CA THR A 717 19.98 -24.93 20.11
C THR A 717 20.66 -25.34 18.79
N GLU A 718 21.48 -26.40 18.90
CA GLU A 718 22.29 -27.00 17.85
C GLU A 718 21.46 -27.71 16.77
N LEU A 719 21.90 -27.57 15.52
CA LEU A 719 21.66 -28.54 14.46
C LEU A 719 22.89 -29.46 14.39
N THR A 720 22.67 -30.72 14.69
CA THR A 720 23.60 -31.83 14.55
C THR A 720 24.04 -32.00 13.08
N SER A 721 25.35 -31.94 12.81
CA SER A 721 25.92 -32.55 11.61
C SER A 721 27.19 -33.32 11.98
N SER A 722 27.10 -34.64 11.82
CA SER A 722 28.06 -35.65 12.25
C SER A 722 29.32 -35.76 11.38
N LYS A 723 29.81 -34.66 10.81
CA LYS A 723 30.99 -34.66 9.91
C LYS A 723 32.17 -33.83 10.38
N TYR A 724 32.09 -33.21 11.56
CA TYR A 724 33.14 -32.34 12.09
C TYR A 724 34.03 -33.00 13.16
N LYS A 725 33.63 -34.18 13.68
CA LYS A 725 34.39 -34.91 14.72
C LYS A 725 35.51 -35.81 14.18
N ASP A 726 35.56 -36.05 12.86
CA ASP A 726 36.59 -36.93 12.27
C ASP A 726 37.89 -36.21 11.88
N THR A 727 37.97 -34.88 12.04
CA THR A 727 39.12 -34.08 11.56
C THR A 727 39.97 -33.43 12.65
N HIS A 728 39.57 -33.45 13.93
CA HIS A 728 40.32 -32.79 15.01
C HIS A 728 40.27 -33.55 16.35
N PRO A 729 41.11 -34.59 16.55
CA PRO A 729 41.15 -35.37 17.80
C PRO A 729 41.90 -34.67 18.96
N GLU A 730 42.41 -33.46 18.78
CA GLU A 730 43.29 -32.79 19.76
C GLU A 730 42.59 -31.80 20.72
N LEU A 731 41.25 -31.73 20.71
CA LEU A 731 40.50 -30.74 21.50
C LEU A 731 39.57 -31.35 22.56
N ALA A 732 39.88 -32.56 23.05
CA ALA A 732 39.08 -33.24 24.06
C ALA A 732 39.86 -33.46 25.37
N VAL A 733 40.10 -32.40 26.15
CA VAL A 733 40.45 -32.52 27.59
C VAL A 733 39.98 -31.27 28.35
N VAL A 734 39.46 -31.51 29.56
CA VAL A 734 39.03 -30.59 30.63
C VAL A 734 37.52 -30.27 30.67
N GLU A 735 36.75 -31.25 31.13
CA GLU A 735 35.58 -31.02 31.98
C GLU A 735 36.04 -31.20 33.43
N GLU A 736 35.88 -30.18 34.29
CA GLU A 736 35.65 -30.37 35.72
C GLU A 736 35.05 -29.10 36.37
N ALA A 737 33.91 -29.34 37.02
CA ALA A 737 33.22 -28.67 38.13
C ALA A 737 33.55 -27.21 38.52
N PHE A 738 32.51 -26.40 38.76
CA PHE A 738 32.26 -25.78 40.08
C PHE A 738 30.79 -25.34 40.21
N ASP A 739 30.19 -25.80 41.32
CA ASP A 739 28.93 -25.36 41.92
C ASP A 739 29.10 -24.01 42.67
N ASP A 740 27.95 -23.46 43.03
CA ASP A 740 27.63 -22.53 44.14
C ASP A 740 27.78 -21.00 43.98
N ASP A 741 26.60 -20.38 44.13
CA ASP A 741 26.22 -19.26 45.01
C ASP A 741 26.81 -17.83 44.90
N ASP A 742 25.84 -16.91 45.09
CA ASP A 742 25.87 -15.52 45.57
C ASP A 742 26.00 -14.30 44.60
N ASP A 743 25.03 -13.39 44.85
CA ASP A 743 24.77 -11.98 44.46
C ASP A 743 24.26 -11.57 43.06
#